data_AF-A0A1G7FEL6-F1
#
_entry.id   AF-A0A1G7FEL6-F1
#
_cell.length_a   1.000
_cell.length_b   1.000
_cell.length_c   1.000
_cell.angle_alpha   90.00
_cell.angle_beta   90.00
_cell.angle_gamma   90.00
#
_symmetry.space_group_name_H-M   'P 1'
#
loop_
_entity.id
_entity.type
_entity.pdbx_description
1 polymer ?
#
loop_
_entity_poly.entity_id
_entity_poly.type
_entity_poly.pdbx_seq_one_letter_code
_entity_poly.pdbx_strand_id
1 'polypeptide(L)'
;MALPSPNLDDRRFQQFVDDAKRYIQQRAPEWTDHNVSDPGVTLVETVAHMADQIVYRLNRVPDKNHLAFLDLVGITLFPPSAARTDLTFWLSAPQEDPVLLPVGTEAATVRTESEEAVVFATERALTLVPCALRYLVTQGAGEAVTDRTTDLAEGEDVLCFAEAPRPGDCMVLGLSAAVPHCAVALELDSRVDGVGVDPRQPPLVWEAWTEDGWVTCEVDRDGTGGLNRPGAVVLHVPGGHVLSRTGGQEAGWLRCRVTEPLPGQPFYTTSPTVRSAEAVTLGGTAPAVHAETVYDEALGESTGLPGQRLRLAHAPVVGDDPPLLLQTAGPEGWTDWTVVPHFAASGPEDRHLTLDATTGEIAFGPAVREPDGSLRQYGAVAAKGAVVRARRYRTGGGRSGNVARGAVRVLRSSVPYVSEVVNREAARGGVDGETVEEAKARAPITLRAQERAVTLRDYEELARRAAPETARITCLEGEEGEHGAYAVRVLVVPQAVPDPGGRLRFEQLVPGDALLSRITRHLDERRLIGTRLAVGPPFYQGVTVVATVHAFRGVDTDKVRRRAHDALYRHLDPLTGGADGKGWPFGRPVQSGEVFAVLQRVPGVELVDEVTLHPADPLTGKRGEPTDRIDLSRPSLVFSYDHRVRVIGEGA
;
A
#
# COMPACT_ATOMS: atom_id res chain seq x y z
N MET A 1 26.82 -6.08 -19.48
CA MET A 1 27.61 -7.16 -18.88
C MET A 1 28.58 -6.48 -17.93
N ALA A 2 28.38 -6.59 -16.61
CA ALA A 2 29.33 -6.03 -15.65
C ALA A 2 30.63 -6.85 -15.72
N LEU A 3 31.77 -6.17 -15.71
CA LEU A 3 33.05 -6.87 -15.54
C LEU A 3 33.03 -7.52 -14.15
N PRO A 4 33.34 -8.82 -14.00
CA PRO A 4 33.38 -9.46 -12.69
C PRO A 4 34.36 -8.71 -11.79
N SER A 5 34.03 -8.56 -10.51
CA SER A 5 34.95 -7.99 -9.52
C SER A 5 36.22 -8.84 -9.52
N PRO A 6 37.38 -8.29 -9.93
CA PRO A 6 38.58 -9.10 -10.09
C PRO A 6 39.13 -9.46 -8.70
N ASN A 7 39.53 -10.72 -8.52
CA ASN A 7 40.48 -11.04 -7.45
C ASN A 7 41.79 -10.31 -7.78
N LEU A 8 42.29 -9.51 -6.83
CA LEU A 8 43.56 -8.81 -6.97
C LEU A 8 44.75 -9.79 -6.90
N ASP A 9 44.57 -10.90 -6.21
CA ASP A 9 45.50 -12.04 -6.17
C ASP A 9 44.69 -13.34 -6.14
N ASP A 10 44.94 -14.24 -7.08
CA ASP A 10 44.23 -15.51 -7.26
C ASP A 10 44.99 -16.72 -6.69
N ARG A 11 46.16 -16.48 -6.07
CA ARG A 11 46.93 -17.53 -5.40
C ARG A 11 46.22 -18.03 -4.16
N ARG A 12 46.16 -19.35 -4.04
CA ARG A 12 45.64 -20.09 -2.89
C ARG A 12 46.78 -20.69 -2.07
N PHE A 13 46.50 -21.04 -0.83
CA PHE A 13 47.40 -21.75 0.08
C PHE A 13 48.39 -22.72 -0.60
N GLN A 14 47.91 -23.68 -1.40
CA GLN A 14 48.77 -24.69 -2.02
C GLN A 14 49.79 -24.07 -2.99
N GLN A 15 49.41 -23.03 -3.73
CA GLN A 15 50.29 -22.35 -4.66
C GLN A 15 51.41 -21.60 -3.92
N PHE A 16 51.12 -21.03 -2.74
CA PHE A 16 52.14 -20.44 -1.88
C PHE A 16 53.13 -21.49 -1.34
N VAL A 17 52.62 -22.66 -0.92
CA VAL A 17 53.46 -23.78 -0.48
C VAL A 17 54.35 -24.29 -1.63
N ASP A 18 53.79 -24.47 -2.81
CA ASP A 18 54.51 -24.97 -3.99
C ASP A 18 55.56 -23.98 -4.48
N ASP A 19 55.26 -22.67 -4.46
CA ASP A 19 56.21 -21.62 -4.82
C ASP A 19 57.34 -21.52 -3.80
N ALA A 20 57.05 -21.63 -2.50
CA ALA A 20 58.06 -21.67 -1.45
C ALA A 20 58.97 -22.91 -1.57
N LYS A 21 58.40 -24.09 -1.84
CA LYS A 21 59.16 -25.32 -2.10
C LYS A 21 60.07 -25.17 -3.33
N ARG A 22 59.56 -24.60 -4.43
CA ARG A 22 60.38 -24.28 -5.62
C ARG A 22 61.51 -23.31 -5.29
N TYR A 23 61.26 -22.31 -4.44
CA TYR A 23 62.28 -21.35 -4.02
C TYR A 23 63.37 -21.99 -3.16
N ILE A 24 62.99 -22.86 -2.23
CA ILE A 24 63.93 -23.64 -1.38
C ILE A 24 64.85 -24.49 -2.25
N GLN A 25 64.31 -25.23 -3.22
CA GLN A 25 65.10 -26.07 -4.13
C GLN A 25 66.17 -25.30 -4.91
N GLN A 26 65.93 -24.03 -5.22
CA GLN A 26 66.88 -23.19 -5.96
C GLN A 26 67.94 -22.53 -5.06
N ARG A 27 67.59 -22.22 -3.81
CA ARG A 27 68.40 -21.38 -2.92
C ARG A 27 69.10 -22.15 -1.80
N ALA A 28 68.57 -23.30 -1.42
CA ALA A 28 69.07 -24.18 -0.37
C ALA A 28 69.00 -25.65 -0.85
N PRO A 29 69.75 -26.03 -1.90
CA PRO A 29 69.74 -27.39 -2.44
C PRO A 29 70.18 -28.47 -1.43
N GLU A 30 70.85 -28.09 -0.35
CA GLU A 30 71.18 -28.95 0.79
C GLU A 30 69.96 -29.39 1.61
N TRP A 31 68.85 -28.66 1.56
CA TRP A 31 67.60 -29.03 2.21
C TRP A 31 66.84 -30.02 1.32
N THR A 32 66.94 -31.30 1.66
CA THR A 32 66.46 -32.42 0.82
C THR A 32 65.15 -33.06 1.30
N ASP A 33 64.80 -32.91 2.58
CA ASP A 33 63.52 -33.37 3.10
C ASP A 33 62.42 -32.32 2.81
N HIS A 34 61.39 -32.72 2.09
CA HIS A 34 60.25 -31.85 1.74
C HIS A 34 58.91 -32.50 2.11
N ASN A 35 58.94 -33.51 2.98
CA ASN A 35 57.75 -34.18 3.46
C ASN A 35 56.95 -33.29 4.41
N VAL A 36 55.66 -33.59 4.55
CA VAL A 36 54.75 -32.85 5.45
C VAL A 36 55.21 -32.95 6.92
N SER A 37 55.96 -33.99 7.27
CA SER A 37 56.53 -34.21 8.60
C SER A 37 57.74 -33.34 8.92
N ASP A 38 58.33 -32.65 7.94
CA ASP A 38 59.45 -31.74 8.17
C ASP A 38 58.96 -30.47 8.89
N PRO A 39 59.48 -30.15 10.10
CA PRO A 39 59.15 -28.91 10.80
C PRO A 39 59.34 -27.64 9.96
N GLY A 40 60.31 -27.62 9.04
CA GLY A 40 60.52 -26.49 8.14
C GLY A 40 59.40 -26.36 7.10
N VAL A 41 58.85 -27.47 6.60
CA VAL A 41 57.66 -27.48 5.74
C VAL A 41 56.42 -27.03 6.52
N THR A 42 56.29 -27.42 7.80
CA THR A 42 55.20 -26.91 8.67
C THR A 42 55.27 -25.39 8.84
N LEU A 43 56.47 -24.80 8.97
CA LEU A 43 56.64 -23.35 8.99
C LEU A 43 56.25 -22.70 7.66
N VAL A 44 56.62 -23.32 6.53
CA VAL A 44 56.20 -22.86 5.19
C VAL A 44 54.68 -22.87 5.07
N GLU A 45 54.02 -23.95 5.47
CA GLU A 45 52.56 -24.05 5.49
C GLU A 45 51.93 -22.99 6.41
N THR A 46 52.52 -22.74 7.58
CA THR A 46 52.03 -21.69 8.49
C THR A 46 52.09 -20.31 7.84
N VAL A 47 53.21 -19.97 7.18
CA VAL A 47 53.35 -18.68 6.48
C VAL A 47 52.46 -18.61 5.24
N ALA A 48 52.32 -19.71 4.50
CA ALA A 48 51.40 -19.81 3.36
C ALA A 48 49.95 -19.59 3.80
N HIS A 49 49.55 -20.09 4.98
CA HIS A 49 48.25 -19.82 5.56
C HIS A 49 48.08 -18.34 5.92
N MET A 50 49.09 -17.70 6.52
CA MET A 50 49.06 -16.26 6.79
C MET A 50 48.94 -15.43 5.51
N ALA A 51 49.67 -15.80 4.45
CA ALA A 51 49.58 -15.16 3.14
C ALA A 51 48.19 -15.33 2.51
N ASP A 52 47.62 -16.53 2.57
CA ASP A 52 46.26 -16.83 2.09
C ASP A 52 45.20 -15.97 2.82
N GLN A 53 45.34 -15.76 4.14
CA GLN A 53 44.48 -14.84 4.90
C GLN A 53 44.64 -13.37 4.49
N ILE A 54 45.86 -12.93 4.13
CA ILE A 54 46.11 -11.58 3.60
C ILE A 54 45.48 -11.43 2.22
N VAL A 55 45.65 -12.41 1.33
CA VAL A 55 45.03 -12.44 0.00
C VAL A 55 43.51 -12.38 0.10
N TYR A 56 42.92 -13.17 1.02
CA TYR A 56 41.49 -13.11 1.29
C TYR A 56 41.02 -11.68 1.65
N ARG A 57 41.75 -10.97 2.52
CA ARG A 57 41.44 -9.58 2.88
C ARG A 57 41.65 -8.61 1.71
N LEU A 58 42.72 -8.80 0.94
CA LEU A 58 43.04 -7.99 -0.24
C LEU A 58 41.94 -8.10 -1.30
N ASN A 59 41.43 -9.30 -1.54
CA ASN A 59 40.34 -9.55 -2.50
C ASN A 59 38.99 -8.95 -2.05
N ARG A 60 38.85 -8.47 -0.82
CA ARG A 60 37.67 -7.69 -0.35
C ARG A 60 37.80 -6.18 -0.57
N VAL A 61 38.97 -5.69 -0.95
CA VAL A 61 39.23 -4.26 -1.19
C VAL A 61 38.43 -3.71 -2.38
N PRO A 62 38.31 -4.39 -3.54
CA PRO A 62 37.52 -3.90 -4.66
C PRO A 62 36.07 -3.57 -4.28
N ASP A 63 35.41 -4.46 -3.54
CA ASP A 63 34.03 -4.26 -3.10
C ASP A 63 33.91 -3.11 -2.10
N LYS A 64 34.86 -2.98 -1.16
CA LYS A 64 34.89 -1.85 -0.21
C LYS A 64 35.09 -0.53 -0.94
N ASN A 65 35.99 -0.48 -1.93
CA ASN A 65 36.23 0.70 -2.74
C ASN A 65 34.98 1.05 -3.56
N HIS A 66 34.31 0.06 -4.14
CA HIS A 66 33.07 0.29 -4.87
C HIS A 66 32.02 0.98 -4.00
N LEU A 67 31.79 0.50 -2.77
CA LEU A 67 30.88 1.14 -1.83
C LEU A 67 31.32 2.56 -1.43
N ALA A 68 32.61 2.77 -1.17
CA ALA A 68 33.14 4.09 -0.87
C ALA A 68 32.96 5.07 -2.04
N PHE A 69 33.10 4.61 -3.28
CA PHE A 69 32.83 5.43 -4.46
C PHE A 69 31.34 5.75 -4.61
N LEU A 70 30.46 4.78 -4.34
CA LEU A 70 29.00 5.01 -4.35
C LEU A 70 28.59 6.07 -3.32
N ASP A 71 29.11 5.96 -2.10
CA ASP A 71 28.90 6.94 -1.03
C ASP A 71 29.46 8.33 -1.42
N LEU A 72 30.67 8.38 -1.99
CA LEU A 72 31.30 9.62 -2.45
C LEU A 72 30.47 10.36 -3.51
N VAL A 73 29.78 9.63 -4.39
CA VAL A 73 28.89 10.22 -5.41
C VAL A 73 27.45 10.43 -4.91
N GLY A 74 27.19 10.21 -3.62
CA GLY A 74 25.91 10.48 -2.97
C GLY A 74 24.83 9.41 -3.20
N ILE A 75 25.20 8.18 -3.56
CA ILE A 75 24.24 7.08 -3.64
C ILE A 75 23.93 6.58 -2.24
N THR A 76 22.70 6.84 -1.79
CA THR A 76 22.13 6.31 -0.54
C THR A 76 21.21 5.13 -0.81
N LEU A 77 20.97 4.31 0.21
CA LEU A 77 19.96 3.25 0.18
C LEU A 77 18.57 3.87 0.32
N PHE A 78 17.59 3.38 -0.44
CA PHE A 78 16.21 3.75 -0.19
C PHE A 78 15.71 3.13 1.13
N PRO A 79 15.13 3.94 2.04
CA PRO A 79 14.56 3.44 3.28
C PRO A 79 13.32 2.59 3.00
N PRO A 80 12.89 1.73 3.96
CA PRO A 80 11.61 1.05 3.83
C PRO A 80 10.45 2.05 3.83
N SER A 81 9.38 1.68 3.13
CA SER A 81 8.07 2.30 3.25
C SER A 81 7.16 1.45 4.13
N ALA A 82 6.24 2.07 4.85
CA ALA A 82 5.28 1.36 5.68
C ALA A 82 3.97 1.09 4.93
N ALA A 83 3.37 -0.06 5.24
CA ALA A 83 2.02 -0.36 4.78
C ALA A 83 0.99 0.45 5.57
N ARG A 84 -0.10 0.84 4.91
CA ARG A 84 -1.18 1.66 5.45
C ARG A 84 -2.52 1.00 5.22
N THR A 85 -3.42 1.15 6.17
CA THR A 85 -4.81 0.73 6.07
C THR A 85 -5.68 1.58 7.00
N ASP A 86 -6.98 1.54 6.80
CA ASP A 86 -7.94 2.09 7.74
C ASP A 86 -8.37 1.00 8.73
N LEU A 87 -8.32 1.34 10.02
CA LEU A 87 -8.79 0.50 11.11
C LEU A 87 -10.13 1.02 11.61
N THR A 88 -11.13 0.15 11.57
CA THR A 88 -12.43 0.38 12.18
C THR A 88 -12.42 -0.19 13.60
N PHE A 89 -12.74 0.66 14.57
CA PHE A 89 -12.89 0.32 15.97
C PHE A 89 -14.37 0.28 16.32
N TRP A 90 -14.84 -0.83 16.87
CA TRP A 90 -16.22 -1.02 17.29
C TRP A 90 -16.36 -0.88 18.80
N LEU A 91 -17.36 -0.13 19.21
CA LEU A 91 -17.77 0.00 20.59
C LEU A 91 -18.52 -1.26 21.03
N SER A 92 -18.29 -1.66 22.29
CA SER A 92 -19.01 -2.72 22.98
C SER A 92 -20.50 -2.42 23.15
N ALA A 93 -20.85 -1.14 23.25
CA ALA A 93 -22.21 -0.61 23.24
C ALA A 93 -22.17 0.89 22.86
N PRO A 94 -23.27 1.48 22.35
CA PRO A 94 -23.38 2.92 22.20
C PRO A 94 -23.05 3.65 23.51
N GLN A 95 -22.35 4.79 23.40
CA GLN A 95 -21.94 5.59 24.56
C GLN A 95 -22.67 6.93 24.58
N GLU A 96 -22.86 7.50 25.77
CA GLU A 96 -23.45 8.84 25.94
C GLU A 96 -22.43 9.97 25.76
N ASP A 97 -21.16 9.68 26.10
CA ASP A 97 -20.05 10.62 26.01
C ASP A 97 -19.10 10.26 24.84
N PRO A 98 -18.40 11.25 24.25
CA PRO A 98 -17.40 10.99 23.22
C PRO A 98 -16.27 10.08 23.70
N VAL A 99 -15.94 9.06 22.91
CA VAL A 99 -14.80 8.16 23.16
C VAL A 99 -13.61 8.59 22.31
N LEU A 100 -12.50 8.94 22.96
CA LEU A 100 -11.27 9.37 22.28
C LEU A 100 -10.29 8.19 22.08
N LEU A 101 -9.92 7.96 20.82
CA LEU A 101 -8.78 7.14 20.45
C LEU A 101 -7.59 8.07 20.17
N PRO A 102 -6.52 8.04 20.98
CA PRO A 102 -5.35 8.87 20.74
C PRO A 102 -4.59 8.44 19.47
N VAL A 103 -3.76 9.35 18.95
CA VAL A 103 -2.73 9.00 17.96
C VAL A 103 -1.80 7.95 18.56
N GLY A 104 -1.37 6.98 17.75
CA GLY A 104 -0.53 5.88 18.21
C GLY A 104 -1.31 4.74 18.90
N THR A 105 -2.64 4.70 18.80
CA THR A 105 -3.42 3.54 19.25
C THR A 105 -3.03 2.33 18.41
N GLU A 106 -2.62 1.24 19.07
CA GLU A 106 -2.06 0.06 18.42
C GLU A 106 -3.08 -1.08 18.25
N ALA A 107 -3.06 -1.67 17.07
CA ALA A 107 -3.73 -2.92 16.74
C ALA A 107 -2.75 -3.85 15.99
N ALA A 108 -3.03 -5.14 15.95
CA ALA A 108 -2.14 -6.11 15.32
C ALA A 108 -2.87 -7.27 14.65
N THR A 109 -2.13 -7.99 13.81
CA THR A 109 -2.54 -9.33 13.36
C THR A 109 -2.48 -10.34 14.51
N VAL A 110 -3.15 -11.46 14.34
CA VAL A 110 -3.07 -12.57 15.30
C VAL A 110 -1.68 -13.20 15.21
N ARG A 111 -0.98 -13.28 16.33
CA ARG A 111 0.29 -14.03 16.43
C ARG A 111 0.01 -15.52 16.24
N THR A 112 0.77 -16.18 15.35
CA THR A 112 0.73 -17.63 15.18
C THR A 112 2.04 -18.26 15.70
N GLU A 113 2.16 -19.59 15.67
CA GLU A 113 3.43 -20.25 16.02
C GLU A 113 4.54 -19.95 15.02
N SER A 114 4.19 -19.66 13.76
CA SER A 114 5.12 -19.44 12.66
C SER A 114 5.33 -17.97 12.30
N GLU A 115 4.42 -17.07 12.72
CA GLU A 115 4.43 -15.66 12.32
C GLU A 115 4.23 -14.74 13.53
N GLU A 116 5.13 -13.75 13.65
CA GLU A 116 4.97 -12.68 14.63
C GLU A 116 3.79 -11.76 14.28
N ALA A 117 3.22 -11.14 15.30
CA ALA A 117 2.12 -10.20 15.11
C ALA A 117 2.64 -8.89 14.50
N VAL A 118 2.06 -8.53 13.36
CA VAL A 118 2.33 -7.31 12.60
C VAL A 118 1.54 -6.17 13.24
N VAL A 119 2.21 -5.10 13.68
CA VAL A 119 1.62 -4.02 14.50
C VAL A 119 1.34 -2.77 13.67
N PHE A 120 0.15 -2.22 13.83
CA PHE A 120 -0.29 -0.98 13.22
C PHE A 120 -0.61 0.05 14.30
N ALA A 121 -0.22 1.30 14.07
CA ALA A 121 -0.50 2.43 14.95
C ALA A 121 -1.36 3.47 14.23
N THR A 122 -2.38 4.03 14.91
CA THR A 122 -3.21 5.10 14.33
C THR A 122 -2.39 6.37 14.09
N GLU A 123 -2.67 7.05 12.97
CA GLU A 123 -1.91 8.23 12.57
C GLU A 123 -2.46 9.56 13.06
N ARG A 124 -3.75 9.55 13.37
CA ARG A 124 -4.47 10.68 13.93
C ARG A 124 -5.32 10.20 15.10
N ALA A 125 -5.63 11.13 16.00
CA ALA A 125 -6.66 10.88 16.97
C ALA A 125 -8.03 10.73 16.28
N LEU A 126 -8.88 9.88 16.82
CA LEU A 126 -10.25 9.66 16.38
C LEU A 126 -11.18 9.86 17.57
N THR A 127 -12.16 10.73 17.42
CA THR A 127 -13.21 10.93 18.43
C THR A 127 -14.49 10.28 17.93
N LEU A 128 -14.97 9.27 18.66
CA LEU A 128 -16.27 8.64 18.40
C LEU A 128 -17.34 9.51 19.04
N VAL A 129 -17.97 10.35 18.22
CA VAL A 129 -19.00 11.29 18.69
C VAL A 129 -20.34 10.56 18.79
N PRO A 130 -21.00 10.55 19.95
CA PRO A 130 -22.31 9.92 20.10
C PRO A 130 -23.37 10.72 19.33
N CYS A 131 -24.30 10.03 18.70
CA CYS A 131 -25.43 10.63 18.01
C CYS A 131 -26.75 9.93 18.34
N ALA A 132 -27.84 10.65 18.12
CA ALA A 132 -29.21 10.19 18.13
C ALA A 132 -29.94 10.77 16.92
N LEU A 133 -31.00 10.10 16.46
CA LEU A 133 -31.88 10.67 15.44
C LEU A 133 -32.68 11.84 16.03
N ARG A 134 -32.72 12.98 15.33
CA ARG A 134 -33.54 14.15 15.69
C ARG A 134 -34.64 14.44 14.68
N TYR A 135 -34.35 14.27 13.40
CA TYR A 135 -35.26 14.66 12.34
C TYR A 135 -35.37 13.55 11.30
N LEU A 136 -36.58 13.34 10.78
CA LEU A 136 -36.82 12.54 9.59
C LEU A 136 -37.51 13.43 8.57
N VAL A 137 -36.95 13.44 7.36
CA VAL A 137 -37.34 14.37 6.32
C VAL A 137 -37.37 13.64 4.99
N THR A 138 -38.38 13.91 4.16
CA THR A 138 -38.53 13.30 2.84
C THR A 138 -38.46 14.35 1.74
N GLN A 139 -37.85 14.02 0.61
CA GLN A 139 -37.76 14.90 -0.54
C GLN A 139 -37.98 14.12 -1.84
N GLY A 140 -39.03 14.47 -2.59
CA GLY A 140 -39.21 14.00 -3.96
C GLY A 140 -38.19 14.62 -4.91
N ALA A 141 -37.88 13.94 -6.03
CA ALA A 141 -36.93 14.43 -7.02
C ALA A 141 -37.31 15.84 -7.55
N GLY A 142 -36.49 16.84 -7.20
CA GLY A 142 -36.71 18.25 -7.58
C GLY A 142 -37.79 18.97 -6.78
N GLU A 143 -38.33 18.35 -5.73
CA GLU A 143 -39.38 18.91 -4.88
C GLU A 143 -38.80 19.54 -3.59
N ALA A 144 -39.65 20.31 -2.90
CA ALA A 144 -39.30 20.87 -1.61
C ALA A 144 -39.26 19.77 -0.53
N VAL A 145 -38.43 20.03 0.47
CA VAL A 145 -38.21 19.16 1.61
C VAL A 145 -39.46 19.16 2.51
N THR A 146 -39.93 17.97 2.92
CA THR A 146 -41.09 17.79 3.83
C THR A 146 -40.64 17.14 5.13
N ASP A 147 -40.92 17.81 6.25
CA ASP A 147 -40.62 17.29 7.60
C ASP A 147 -41.64 16.22 8.01
N ARG A 148 -41.14 15.05 8.42
CA ARG A 148 -41.91 13.88 8.85
C ARG A 148 -41.59 13.46 10.28
N THR A 149 -40.91 14.33 11.03
CA THR A 149 -40.44 14.04 12.39
C THR A 149 -41.60 13.78 13.35
N THR A 150 -42.68 14.55 13.27
CA THR A 150 -43.88 14.36 14.10
C THR A 150 -44.62 13.07 13.73
N ASP A 151 -44.83 12.83 12.43
CA ASP A 151 -45.47 11.61 11.92
C ASP A 151 -44.76 10.34 12.45
N LEU A 152 -43.42 10.34 12.42
CA LEU A 152 -42.60 9.25 12.96
C LEU A 152 -42.74 9.12 14.49
N ALA A 153 -42.76 10.24 15.22
CA ALA A 153 -42.88 10.25 16.69
C ALA A 153 -44.26 9.76 17.17
N GLU A 154 -45.30 9.93 16.35
CA GLU A 154 -46.66 9.40 16.59
C GLU A 154 -46.79 7.93 16.18
N GLY A 155 -45.75 7.34 15.56
CA GLY A 155 -45.70 5.94 15.14
C GLY A 155 -46.47 5.66 13.84
N GLU A 156 -46.67 6.69 13.00
CA GLU A 156 -47.25 6.52 11.67
C GLU A 156 -46.27 5.83 10.71
N ASP A 157 -46.81 5.12 9.72
CA ASP A 157 -45.98 4.53 8.65
C ASP A 157 -45.63 5.63 7.62
N VAL A 158 -44.43 6.20 7.74
CA VAL A 158 -43.94 7.28 6.88
C VAL A 158 -43.36 6.71 5.59
N LEU A 159 -43.81 7.18 4.43
CA LEU A 159 -43.21 6.81 3.14
C LEU A 159 -41.77 7.33 3.04
N CYS A 160 -40.81 6.47 2.75
CA CYS A 160 -39.41 6.85 2.59
C CYS A 160 -39.17 7.73 1.35
N PHE A 161 -39.92 7.46 0.28
CA PHE A 161 -39.86 8.15 -1.02
C PHE A 161 -41.27 8.52 -1.49
N ALA A 162 -41.41 9.10 -2.69
CA ALA A 162 -42.72 9.29 -3.31
C ALA A 162 -43.48 7.96 -3.45
N GLU A 163 -44.82 7.99 -3.45
CA GLU A 163 -45.69 6.80 -3.49
C GLU A 163 -45.29 5.82 -4.61
N ALA A 164 -44.95 6.36 -5.78
CA ALA A 164 -44.20 5.69 -6.84
C ALA A 164 -42.77 6.26 -6.87
N PRO A 165 -41.77 5.54 -6.31
CA PRO A 165 -40.41 6.05 -6.19
C PRO A 165 -39.81 6.40 -7.55
N ARG A 166 -39.02 7.48 -7.61
CA ARG A 166 -38.27 7.90 -8.79
C ARG A 166 -36.79 8.09 -8.46
N PRO A 167 -35.86 7.85 -9.40
CA PRO A 167 -34.47 8.22 -9.20
C PRO A 167 -34.34 9.68 -8.74
N GLY A 168 -33.62 9.90 -7.64
CA GLY A 168 -33.48 11.21 -7.01
C GLY A 168 -34.38 11.44 -5.79
N ASP A 169 -35.40 10.61 -5.54
CA ASP A 169 -36.16 10.67 -4.29
C ASP A 169 -35.25 10.33 -3.11
N CYS A 170 -35.45 11.04 -1.99
CA CYS A 170 -34.58 10.96 -0.82
C CYS A 170 -35.37 10.82 0.49
N MET A 171 -34.92 9.89 1.33
CA MET A 171 -35.17 9.90 2.78
C MET A 171 -33.94 10.49 3.46
N VAL A 172 -34.11 11.54 4.26
CA VAL A 172 -33.04 12.30 4.90
C VAL A 172 -33.20 12.23 6.42
N LEU A 173 -32.16 11.78 7.10
CA LEU A 173 -32.10 11.61 8.55
C LEU A 173 -31.17 12.66 9.16
N GLY A 174 -31.70 13.45 10.09
CA GLY A 174 -30.95 14.47 10.81
C GLY A 174 -30.47 13.94 12.15
N LEU A 175 -29.15 13.82 12.30
CA LEU A 175 -28.49 13.41 13.54
C LEU A 175 -28.30 14.58 14.51
N SER A 176 -28.25 14.26 15.81
CA SER A 176 -28.04 15.23 16.89
C SER A 176 -26.68 15.94 16.86
N ALA A 177 -25.69 15.37 16.17
CA ALA A 177 -24.33 15.88 16.06
C ALA A 177 -23.72 15.48 14.70
N ALA A 178 -22.68 16.20 14.30
CA ALA A 178 -21.80 15.74 13.23
C ALA A 178 -20.89 14.62 13.76
N VAL A 179 -20.86 13.52 13.02
CA VAL A 179 -20.13 12.28 13.36
C VAL A 179 -19.06 11.92 12.31
N PRO A 180 -18.06 12.78 12.05
CA PRO A 180 -17.03 12.51 11.06
C PRO A 180 -16.26 11.23 11.42
N HIS A 181 -15.94 10.42 10.42
CA HIS A 181 -15.22 9.15 10.57
C HIS A 181 -15.92 8.08 11.42
N CYS A 182 -17.16 8.29 11.86
CA CYS A 182 -17.87 7.33 12.70
C CYS A 182 -18.59 6.26 11.86
N ALA A 183 -18.78 5.09 12.45
CA ALA A 183 -19.71 4.08 11.98
C ALA A 183 -21.04 4.28 12.72
N VAL A 184 -22.11 4.56 11.98
CA VAL A 184 -23.45 4.83 12.51
C VAL A 184 -24.39 3.71 12.12
N ALA A 185 -25.09 3.15 13.09
CA ALA A 185 -26.23 2.27 12.82
C ALA A 185 -27.52 3.09 12.77
N LEU A 186 -28.30 2.84 11.73
CA LEU A 186 -29.67 3.30 11.57
C LEU A 186 -30.57 2.09 11.75
N GLU A 187 -31.24 2.00 12.89
CA GLU A 187 -32.23 0.96 13.16
C GLU A 187 -33.59 1.42 12.63
N LEU A 188 -34.15 0.68 11.68
CA LEU A 188 -35.36 1.06 10.95
C LEU A 188 -36.41 -0.05 11.07
N ASP A 189 -37.62 0.27 11.55
CA ASP A 189 -38.80 -0.59 11.39
C ASP A 189 -39.42 -0.32 10.02
N SER A 190 -38.76 -0.85 8.98
CA SER A 190 -39.19 -0.68 7.59
C SER A 190 -40.15 -1.77 7.13
N ARG A 191 -41.14 -1.39 6.33
CA ARG A 191 -42.12 -2.29 5.72
C ARG A 191 -42.30 -1.97 4.25
N VAL A 192 -42.73 -2.99 3.51
CA VAL A 192 -43.01 -2.86 2.09
C VAL A 192 -44.43 -3.32 1.81
N ASP A 193 -45.18 -2.46 1.14
CA ASP A 193 -46.54 -2.75 0.72
C ASP A 193 -46.62 -3.39 -0.69
N GLY A 194 -45.50 -3.73 -1.35
CA GLY A 194 -45.50 -4.37 -2.67
C GLY A 194 -44.17 -4.98 -3.17
N VAL A 195 -44.21 -6.03 -3.98
CA VAL A 195 -43.02 -6.76 -4.51
C VAL A 195 -42.32 -5.93 -5.60
N GLY A 196 -40.99 -5.78 -5.55
CA GLY A 196 -40.27 -5.11 -6.65
C GLY A 196 -38.74 -5.04 -6.64
N VAL A 197 -38.06 -5.21 -5.50
CA VAL A 197 -36.58 -5.02 -5.41
C VAL A 197 -35.87 -6.30 -4.94
N ASP A 198 -34.67 -6.58 -5.49
CA ASP A 198 -33.78 -7.61 -4.94
C ASP A 198 -33.13 -7.07 -3.66
N PRO A 199 -33.41 -7.66 -2.48
CA PRO A 199 -32.85 -7.20 -1.20
C PRO A 199 -31.32 -7.19 -1.13
N ARG A 200 -30.65 -7.89 -2.05
CA ARG A 200 -29.19 -7.97 -2.13
C ARG A 200 -28.59 -6.88 -3.01
N GLN A 201 -29.39 -6.20 -3.81
CA GLN A 201 -28.95 -5.17 -4.73
C GLN A 201 -30.03 -4.08 -4.89
N PRO A 202 -30.36 -3.34 -3.83
CA PRO A 202 -31.34 -2.27 -3.93
C PRO A 202 -30.78 -1.08 -4.74
N PRO A 203 -31.61 -0.38 -5.53
CA PRO A 203 -31.20 0.83 -6.27
C PRO A 203 -31.15 2.04 -5.32
N LEU A 204 -30.35 1.94 -4.26
CA LEU A 204 -30.22 2.93 -3.19
C LEU A 204 -28.75 3.29 -2.99
N VAL A 205 -28.50 4.57 -2.71
CA VAL A 205 -27.20 5.06 -2.24
C VAL A 205 -27.38 5.81 -0.94
N TRP A 206 -26.47 5.58 0.00
CA TRP A 206 -26.40 6.32 1.25
C TRP A 206 -25.34 7.41 1.14
N GLU A 207 -25.64 8.62 1.56
CA GLU A 207 -24.77 9.79 1.45
C GLU A 207 -24.80 10.60 2.76
N ALA A 208 -23.70 11.27 3.08
CA ALA A 208 -23.60 12.19 4.22
C ALA A 208 -23.32 13.61 3.70
N TRP A 209 -23.84 14.61 4.40
CA TRP A 209 -23.55 16.01 4.09
C TRP A 209 -22.17 16.42 4.61
N THR A 210 -21.31 16.89 3.74
CA THR A 210 -19.95 17.36 4.05
C THR A 210 -19.77 18.83 3.63
N GLU A 211 -18.62 19.42 3.93
CA GLU A 211 -18.27 20.76 3.43
C GLU A 211 -18.28 20.84 1.89
N ASP A 212 -17.95 19.73 1.22
CA ASP A 212 -17.96 19.59 -0.24
C ASP A 212 -19.33 19.15 -0.80
N GLY A 213 -20.36 19.08 0.03
CA GLY A 213 -21.71 18.62 -0.32
C GLY A 213 -21.97 17.14 0.02
N TRP A 214 -22.90 16.51 -0.69
CA TRP A 214 -23.28 15.11 -0.45
C TRP A 214 -22.18 14.15 -0.92
N VAL A 215 -21.64 13.36 0.00
CA VAL A 215 -20.61 12.35 -0.26
C VAL A 215 -21.13 10.97 0.11
N THR A 216 -20.91 9.98 -0.76
CA THR A 216 -21.34 8.59 -0.54
C THR A 216 -20.76 8.01 0.75
N CYS A 217 -21.62 7.38 1.54
CA CYS A 217 -21.27 6.55 2.69
C CYS A 217 -21.04 5.12 2.21
N GLU A 218 -20.03 4.46 2.76
CA GLU A 218 -19.87 3.03 2.57
C GLU A 218 -20.84 2.28 3.48
N VAL A 219 -21.62 1.35 2.91
CA VAL A 219 -22.56 0.52 3.66
C VAL A 219 -21.81 -0.71 4.16
N ASP A 220 -21.61 -0.80 5.47
CA ASP A 220 -20.99 -1.95 6.12
C ASP A 220 -21.91 -3.17 6.09
N ARG A 221 -23.19 -2.94 6.43
CA ARG A 221 -24.24 -3.94 6.43
C ARG A 221 -25.60 -3.29 6.23
N ASP A 222 -26.45 -3.93 5.43
CA ASP A 222 -27.87 -3.61 5.34
C ASP A 222 -28.71 -4.83 5.75
N GLY A 223 -29.25 -4.80 6.96
CA GLY A 223 -30.19 -5.82 7.46
C GLY A 223 -31.63 -5.61 7.02
N THR A 224 -31.98 -4.42 6.53
CA THR A 224 -33.32 -4.08 6.02
C THR A 224 -33.55 -4.68 4.63
N GLY A 225 -32.47 -5.01 3.92
CA GLY A 225 -32.50 -5.56 2.58
C GLY A 225 -33.13 -4.58 1.60
N GLY A 226 -32.66 -3.33 1.57
CA GLY A 226 -33.26 -2.25 0.79
C GLY A 226 -34.55 -1.71 1.40
N LEU A 227 -34.57 -1.46 2.71
CA LEU A 227 -35.76 -0.95 3.43
C LEU A 227 -36.99 -1.87 3.31
N ASN A 228 -36.78 -3.16 3.02
CA ASN A 228 -37.87 -4.11 2.77
C ASN A 228 -38.40 -4.79 4.05
N ARG A 229 -37.63 -4.75 5.13
CA ARG A 229 -37.98 -5.36 6.42
C ARG A 229 -37.32 -4.59 7.58
N PRO A 230 -37.76 -4.81 8.82
CA PRO A 230 -37.09 -4.23 9.98
C PRO A 230 -35.64 -4.71 10.09
N GLY A 231 -34.73 -3.79 10.36
CA GLY A 231 -33.31 -4.09 10.47
C GLY A 231 -32.44 -2.86 10.64
N ALA A 232 -31.14 -3.08 10.79
CA ALA A 232 -30.16 -2.00 10.89
C ALA A 232 -29.39 -1.83 9.58
N VAL A 233 -29.16 -0.57 9.20
CA VAL A 233 -28.17 -0.18 8.19
C VAL A 233 -26.97 0.44 8.90
N VAL A 234 -25.79 -0.13 8.74
CA VAL A 234 -24.56 0.39 9.32
C VAL A 234 -23.75 1.12 8.24
N LEU A 235 -23.47 2.39 8.48
CA LEU A 235 -22.83 3.29 7.53
C LEU A 235 -21.50 3.79 8.07
N HIS A 236 -20.45 3.76 7.25
CA HIS A 236 -19.20 4.47 7.51
C HIS A 236 -19.34 5.91 7.00
N VAL A 237 -19.39 6.86 7.94
CA VAL A 237 -19.62 8.27 7.66
C VAL A 237 -18.29 8.94 7.24
N PRO A 238 -18.27 9.68 6.12
CA PRO A 238 -17.10 10.43 5.66
C PRO A 238 -16.50 11.38 6.70
N GLY A 239 -15.20 11.61 6.59
CA GLY A 239 -14.46 12.50 7.50
C GLY A 239 -14.87 13.97 7.47
N GLY A 240 -15.38 14.43 6.34
CA GLY A 240 -15.84 15.81 6.17
C GLY A 240 -17.27 16.05 6.65
N HIS A 241 -17.90 15.10 7.34
CA HIS A 241 -19.28 15.25 7.79
C HIS A 241 -19.40 16.37 8.83
N VAL A 242 -20.27 17.34 8.54
CA VAL A 242 -20.46 18.57 9.33
C VAL A 242 -21.93 18.84 9.59
N LEU A 243 -22.21 19.68 10.58
CA LEU A 243 -23.56 20.21 10.79
C LEU A 243 -23.93 21.13 9.63
N SER A 244 -25.16 20.99 9.14
CA SER A 244 -25.70 21.86 8.10
C SER A 244 -27.16 22.16 8.34
N ARG A 245 -27.67 23.21 7.70
CA ARG A 245 -29.08 23.59 7.76
C ARG A 245 -29.84 23.10 6.53
N THR A 246 -30.81 22.22 6.73
CA THR A 246 -31.71 21.71 5.69
C THR A 246 -33.13 21.73 6.23
N GLY A 247 -34.10 22.19 5.42
CA GLY A 247 -35.50 22.31 5.87
C GLY A 247 -35.70 23.25 7.07
N GLY A 248 -34.77 24.18 7.31
CA GLY A 248 -34.79 25.08 8.48
C GLY A 248 -34.23 24.47 9.77
N GLN A 249 -33.83 23.20 9.77
CA GLN A 249 -33.26 22.50 10.93
C GLN A 249 -31.74 22.35 10.81
N GLU A 250 -31.04 22.39 11.93
CA GLU A 250 -29.59 22.15 12.00
C GLU A 250 -29.31 20.74 12.55
N ALA A 251 -28.62 19.92 11.77
CA ALA A 251 -28.32 18.53 12.10
C ALA A 251 -27.10 18.02 11.31
N GLY A 252 -26.57 16.87 11.70
CA GLY A 252 -25.65 16.08 10.87
C GLY A 252 -26.48 15.23 9.92
N TRP A 253 -26.50 15.56 8.63
CA TRP A 253 -27.45 14.96 7.70
C TRP A 253 -26.89 13.73 6.99
N LEU A 254 -27.63 12.63 7.09
CA LEU A 254 -27.48 11.44 6.24
C LEU A 254 -28.68 11.35 5.31
N ARG A 255 -28.51 10.86 4.08
CA ARG A 255 -29.64 10.56 3.20
C ARG A 255 -29.51 9.21 2.53
N CYS A 256 -30.64 8.56 2.35
CA CYS A 256 -30.83 7.45 1.43
C CYS A 256 -31.50 8.00 0.17
N ARG A 257 -30.88 7.83 -0.98
CA ARG A 257 -31.37 8.32 -2.27
C ARG A 257 -31.58 7.18 -3.25
N VAL A 258 -32.70 7.22 -3.97
CA VAL A 258 -33.00 6.29 -5.04
C VAL A 258 -32.12 6.58 -6.25
N THR A 259 -31.43 5.57 -6.77
CA THR A 259 -30.55 5.67 -7.95
C THR A 259 -31.27 5.19 -9.21
N GLU A 260 -30.69 5.52 -10.37
CA GLU A 260 -31.11 4.86 -11.61
C GLU A 260 -30.81 3.36 -11.52
N PRO A 261 -31.76 2.47 -11.88
CA PRO A 261 -31.55 1.04 -11.86
C PRO A 261 -30.55 0.63 -12.95
N LEU A 262 -29.64 -0.27 -12.61
CA LEU A 262 -28.77 -0.93 -13.58
C LEU A 262 -29.59 -1.82 -14.54
N PRO A 263 -29.08 -2.13 -15.75
CA PRO A 263 -29.78 -3.03 -16.67
C PRO A 263 -30.11 -4.39 -16.02
N GLY A 264 -31.40 -4.72 -15.94
CA GLY A 264 -31.88 -5.96 -15.31
C GLY A 264 -32.03 -5.90 -13.79
N GLN A 265 -31.78 -4.75 -13.15
CA GLN A 265 -32.02 -4.53 -11.73
C GLN A 265 -33.51 -4.24 -11.48
N PRO A 266 -34.20 -5.01 -10.61
CA PRO A 266 -35.57 -4.72 -10.23
C PRO A 266 -35.68 -3.38 -9.47
N PHE A 267 -36.79 -2.66 -9.66
CA PHE A 267 -37.00 -1.31 -9.14
C PHE A 267 -38.26 -1.24 -8.26
N TYR A 268 -38.30 -0.28 -7.32
CA TYR A 268 -39.44 -0.13 -6.42
C TYR A 268 -40.72 0.21 -7.20
N THR A 269 -41.75 -0.60 -7.01
CA THR A 269 -43.11 -0.37 -7.53
C THR A 269 -43.94 0.49 -6.59
N THR A 270 -43.68 0.36 -5.28
CA THR A 270 -44.29 1.13 -4.20
C THR A 270 -43.20 1.56 -3.22
N SER A 271 -43.34 2.76 -2.64
CA SER A 271 -42.42 3.27 -1.61
C SER A 271 -42.39 2.35 -0.39
N PRO A 272 -41.21 2.00 0.16
CA PRO A 272 -41.13 1.44 1.49
C PRO A 272 -41.58 2.48 2.52
N THR A 273 -42.12 2.02 3.63
CA THR A 273 -42.45 2.84 4.79
C THR A 273 -41.52 2.58 5.95
N VAL A 274 -41.35 3.57 6.82
CA VAL A 274 -40.63 3.47 8.09
C VAL A 274 -41.57 3.93 9.19
N ARG A 275 -41.75 3.07 10.21
CA ARG A 275 -42.58 3.35 11.38
C ARG A 275 -41.80 3.95 12.55
N SER A 276 -40.55 3.53 12.69
CA SER A 276 -39.62 4.05 13.68
C SER A 276 -38.21 4.04 13.10
N ALA A 277 -37.43 5.03 13.47
CA ALA A 277 -36.03 5.12 13.12
C ALA A 277 -35.22 5.57 14.33
N GLU A 278 -34.11 4.89 14.58
CA GLU A 278 -33.13 5.27 15.59
C GLU A 278 -31.74 5.35 14.96
N ALA A 279 -30.88 6.19 15.51
CA ALA A 279 -29.51 6.32 15.05
C ALA A 279 -28.57 6.28 16.25
N VAL A 280 -27.50 5.48 16.17
CA VAL A 280 -26.48 5.37 17.21
C VAL A 280 -25.09 5.23 16.61
N THR A 281 -24.09 5.81 17.27
CA THR A 281 -22.69 5.59 16.92
C THR A 281 -22.22 4.25 17.46
N LEU A 282 -21.80 3.35 16.57
CA LEU A 282 -21.28 2.02 16.92
C LEU A 282 -19.75 1.95 16.92
N GLY A 283 -19.07 2.93 16.34
CA GLY A 283 -17.62 2.86 16.17
C GLY A 283 -17.10 3.97 15.29
N GLY A 284 -15.88 3.81 14.78
CA GLY A 284 -15.30 4.73 13.82
C GLY A 284 -13.99 4.24 13.23
N THR A 285 -13.54 4.94 12.21
CA THR A 285 -12.44 4.50 11.34
C THR A 285 -11.30 5.50 11.35
N ALA A 286 -10.09 5.04 11.65
CA ALA A 286 -8.87 5.85 11.64
C ALA A 286 -7.81 5.23 10.73
N PRO A 287 -7.05 6.05 9.99
CA PRO A 287 -5.90 5.58 9.24
C PRO A 287 -4.82 5.09 10.21
N ALA A 288 -4.19 3.99 9.84
CA ALA A 288 -3.13 3.36 10.59
C ALA A 288 -1.98 2.93 9.67
N VAL A 289 -0.80 2.87 10.27
CA VAL A 289 0.46 2.56 9.58
C VAL A 289 1.18 1.42 10.27
N HIS A 290 1.78 0.52 9.48
CA HIS A 290 2.66 -0.53 9.97
C HIS A 290 4.01 0.07 10.40
N ALA A 291 4.02 0.66 11.58
CA ALA A 291 5.20 1.21 12.22
C ALA A 291 4.96 1.37 13.71
N GLU A 292 6.05 1.29 14.48
CA GLU A 292 6.05 1.67 15.89
C GLU A 292 6.39 3.16 16.00
N THR A 293 5.68 3.89 16.86
CA THR A 293 5.96 5.30 17.09
C THR A 293 6.82 5.47 18.34
N VAL A 294 8.01 6.02 18.16
CA VAL A 294 8.93 6.35 19.25
C VAL A 294 8.70 7.80 19.65
N TYR A 295 8.52 8.05 20.95
CA TYR A 295 8.26 9.37 21.51
C TYR A 295 9.39 9.81 22.45
N ASP A 296 9.69 11.10 22.43
CA ASP A 296 10.58 11.77 23.40
C ASP A 296 11.94 11.09 23.59
N GLU A 297 12.55 10.58 22.50
CA GLU A 297 13.88 10.01 22.56
C GLU A 297 14.94 11.10 22.77
N ALA A 298 15.75 10.95 23.81
CA ALA A 298 16.85 11.86 24.10
C ALA A 298 18.08 11.53 23.25
N LEU A 299 18.58 12.51 22.48
CA LEU A 299 19.75 12.36 21.59
C LEU A 299 21.03 12.98 22.16
N GLY A 300 20.97 13.51 23.38
CA GLY A 300 22.08 14.18 24.06
C GLY A 300 22.06 15.70 23.89
N GLU A 301 23.24 16.31 23.88
CA GLU A 301 23.40 17.77 23.81
C GLU A 301 24.07 18.20 22.49
N SER A 302 23.68 19.38 21.99
CA SER A 302 24.34 20.01 20.86
C SER A 302 25.77 20.43 21.22
N THR A 303 26.73 20.14 20.35
CA THR A 303 28.10 20.63 20.48
C THR A 303 28.24 22.10 20.06
N GLY A 304 27.23 22.64 19.37
CA GLY A 304 27.26 23.97 18.76
C GLY A 304 28.19 24.09 17.55
N LEU A 305 28.62 22.96 16.97
CA LEU A 305 29.51 22.92 15.82
C LEU A 305 28.71 22.68 14.52
N PRO A 306 29.03 23.37 13.41
CA PRO A 306 28.45 23.08 12.10
C PRO A 306 28.68 21.63 11.67
N GLY A 307 27.68 21.03 11.02
CA GLY A 307 27.75 19.66 10.53
C GLY A 307 27.72 18.59 11.62
N GLN A 308 27.31 18.91 12.86
CA GLN A 308 27.11 17.93 13.92
C GLN A 308 26.18 16.80 13.44
N ARG A 309 26.54 15.56 13.78
CA ARG A 309 25.72 14.38 13.50
C ARG A 309 25.29 13.71 14.79
N LEU A 310 24.06 13.22 14.81
CA LEU A 310 23.45 12.45 15.89
C LEU A 310 22.79 11.21 15.30
N ARG A 311 22.51 10.20 16.13
CA ARG A 311 21.91 8.95 15.66
C ARG A 311 20.74 8.55 16.54
N LEU A 312 19.63 8.20 15.90
CA LEU A 312 18.45 7.63 16.56
C LEU A 312 18.75 6.19 17.04
N ALA A 313 18.14 5.79 18.14
CA ALA A 313 18.30 4.45 18.71
C ALA A 313 17.65 3.37 17.84
N HIS A 314 16.54 3.73 17.17
CA HIS A 314 15.81 2.82 16.29
C HIS A 314 15.92 3.25 14.82
N ALA A 315 16.36 2.31 13.98
CA ALA A 315 16.43 2.44 12.53
C ALA A 315 16.01 1.09 11.91
N PRO A 316 15.44 1.09 10.69
CA PRO A 316 15.20 2.23 9.83
C PRO A 316 14.04 3.12 10.32
N VAL A 317 14.07 4.39 9.93
CA VAL A 317 13.00 5.38 10.12
C VAL A 317 12.06 5.30 8.92
N VAL A 318 10.77 5.24 9.16
CA VAL A 318 9.77 5.25 8.10
C VAL A 318 9.66 6.69 7.54
N GLY A 319 9.86 6.84 6.24
CA GLY A 319 9.79 8.13 5.53
C GLY A 319 8.37 8.65 5.36
N ASP A 320 7.72 9.02 6.46
CA ASP A 320 6.30 9.36 6.54
C ASP A 320 6.01 10.87 6.69
N ASP A 321 4.74 11.24 6.48
CA ASP A 321 4.13 12.49 6.91
C ASP A 321 3.22 12.21 8.14
N PRO A 322 3.42 12.87 9.29
CA PRO A 322 4.48 13.84 9.55
C PRO A 322 5.84 13.17 9.74
N PRO A 323 6.92 13.82 9.25
CA PRO A 323 8.27 13.28 9.38
C PRO A 323 8.75 13.28 10.84
N LEU A 324 9.95 12.75 11.04
CA LEU A 324 10.74 12.96 12.27
C LEU A 324 10.58 14.41 12.74
N LEU A 325 10.10 14.59 13.98
CA LEU A 325 10.05 15.88 14.64
C LEU A 325 11.18 15.94 15.67
N LEU A 326 12.24 16.68 15.34
CA LEU A 326 13.35 16.93 16.24
C LEU A 326 13.19 18.29 16.91
N GLN A 327 13.48 18.33 18.21
CA GLN A 327 13.42 19.53 19.00
C GLN A 327 14.71 19.78 19.75
N THR A 328 15.07 21.05 19.89
CA THR A 328 16.15 21.50 20.75
C THR A 328 15.61 22.37 21.87
N ALA A 329 16.11 22.18 23.09
CA ALA A 329 15.77 23.04 24.21
C ALA A 329 16.43 24.43 24.04
N GLY A 330 15.65 25.49 24.20
CA GLY A 330 16.10 26.87 24.20
C GLY A 330 15.53 27.65 25.39
N PRO A 331 15.88 28.96 25.50
CA PRO A 331 15.45 29.80 26.63
C PRO A 331 13.93 29.96 26.76
N GLU A 332 13.22 29.96 25.63
CA GLU A 332 11.77 30.14 25.55
C GLU A 332 10.99 28.81 25.45
N GLY A 333 11.69 27.68 25.59
CA GLY A 333 11.12 26.33 25.47
C GLY A 333 11.71 25.51 24.32
N TRP A 334 10.93 24.55 23.83
CA TRP A 334 11.36 23.65 22.76
C TRP A 334 11.21 24.32 21.40
N THR A 335 12.22 24.16 20.55
CA THR A 335 12.22 24.69 19.18
C THR A 335 12.24 23.54 18.18
N ASP A 336 11.33 23.58 17.20
CA ASP A 336 11.19 22.58 16.15
C ASP A 336 12.20 22.77 15.01
N TRP A 337 12.65 21.64 14.47
CA TRP A 337 13.50 21.56 13.29
C TRP A 337 12.77 20.87 12.14
N THR A 338 13.03 21.32 10.91
CA THR A 338 12.43 20.79 9.68
C THR A 338 13.39 19.86 8.98
N VAL A 339 12.94 18.64 8.66
CA VAL A 339 13.70 17.71 7.82
C VAL A 339 13.67 18.20 6.37
N VAL A 340 14.85 18.37 5.76
CA VAL A 340 15.00 18.69 4.34
C VAL A 340 15.82 17.60 3.63
N PRO A 341 15.62 17.37 2.33
CA PRO A 341 16.42 16.40 1.56
C PRO A 341 17.91 16.76 1.50
N HIS A 342 18.22 18.06 1.44
CA HIS A 342 19.58 18.59 1.40
C HIS A 342 19.61 20.06 1.82
N PHE A 343 20.78 20.57 2.19
CA PHE A 343 20.94 21.95 2.64
C PHE A 343 21.11 23.00 1.52
N ALA A 344 21.12 22.61 0.23
CA ALA A 344 21.47 23.52 -0.86
C ALA A 344 20.61 24.80 -0.94
N ALA A 345 19.33 24.72 -0.54
CA ALA A 345 18.39 25.84 -0.49
C ALA A 345 18.26 26.47 0.92
N SER A 346 19.02 26.01 1.91
CA SER A 346 18.91 26.47 3.30
C SER A 346 19.78 27.69 3.56
N GLY A 347 19.18 28.73 4.13
CA GLY A 347 19.86 29.88 4.70
C GLY A 347 20.50 29.57 6.06
N PRO A 348 21.34 30.49 6.59
CA PRO A 348 22.09 30.29 7.83
C PRO A 348 21.21 30.22 9.09
N GLU A 349 20.01 30.80 9.07
CA GLU A 349 19.06 30.81 10.20
C GLU A 349 17.98 29.73 10.06
N ASP A 350 17.94 29.02 8.93
CA ASP A 350 16.93 28.01 8.68
C ASP A 350 17.18 26.79 9.54
N ARG A 351 16.23 26.45 10.42
CA ARG A 351 16.32 25.29 11.32
C ARG A 351 16.06 23.98 10.58
N HIS A 352 16.94 23.68 9.65
CA HIS A 352 16.89 22.53 8.79
C HIS A 352 17.84 21.45 9.28
N LEU A 353 17.45 20.20 9.07
CA LEU A 353 18.30 19.03 9.27
C LEU A 353 18.09 18.03 8.15
N THR A 354 19.06 17.16 7.91
CA THR A 354 18.91 16.02 7.01
C THR A 354 18.82 14.73 7.82
N LEU A 355 18.04 13.76 7.33
CA LEU A 355 17.90 12.45 7.93
C LEU A 355 18.26 11.37 6.90
N ASP A 356 19.22 10.51 7.24
CA ASP A 356 19.35 9.20 6.60
C ASP A 356 18.41 8.23 7.31
N ALA A 357 17.25 8.02 6.68
CA ALA A 357 16.19 7.17 7.21
C ALA A 357 16.59 5.68 7.28
N THR A 358 17.58 5.24 6.51
CA THR A 358 18.05 3.85 6.56
C THR A 358 18.90 3.60 7.80
N THR A 359 19.80 4.54 8.14
CA THR A 359 20.74 4.38 9.26
C THR A 359 20.27 5.04 10.56
N GLY A 360 19.29 5.94 10.48
CA GLY A 360 18.84 6.79 11.58
C GLY A 360 19.79 7.96 11.88
N GLU A 361 20.72 8.28 10.97
CA GLU A 361 21.66 9.39 11.15
C GLU A 361 20.98 10.73 10.83
N ILE A 362 21.12 11.68 11.74
CA ILE A 362 20.66 13.06 11.62
C ILE A 362 21.88 13.95 11.49
N ALA A 363 21.86 14.90 10.56
CA ALA A 363 22.90 15.90 10.43
C ALA A 363 22.33 17.32 10.48
N PHE A 364 23.04 18.20 11.19
CA PHE A 364 22.83 19.64 11.20
C PHE A 364 23.55 20.33 10.03
N GLY A 365 23.16 21.58 9.76
CA GLY A 365 23.71 22.38 8.68
C GLY A 365 25.25 22.51 8.70
N PRO A 366 25.96 22.21 7.60
CA PRO A 366 27.41 22.37 7.52
C PRO A 366 27.83 23.82 7.26
N ALA A 367 29.07 24.15 7.64
CA ALA A 367 29.78 25.34 7.19
C ALA A 367 30.76 24.96 6.08
N VAL A 368 30.64 25.59 4.92
CA VAL A 368 31.52 25.35 3.77
C VAL A 368 32.37 26.59 3.52
N ARG A 369 33.67 26.38 3.28
CA ARG A 369 34.59 27.46 2.93
C ARG A 369 34.46 27.80 1.45
N GLU A 370 34.19 29.06 1.15
CA GLU A 370 34.11 29.58 -0.22
C GLU A 370 35.51 29.93 -0.78
N PRO A 371 35.66 30.09 -2.11
CA PRO A 371 36.95 30.38 -2.74
C PRO A 371 37.62 31.67 -2.24
N ASP A 372 36.82 32.63 -1.77
CA ASP A 372 37.30 33.89 -1.18
C ASP A 372 37.79 33.74 0.28
N GLY A 373 37.70 32.52 0.83
CA GLY A 373 38.10 32.19 2.20
C GLY A 373 37.01 32.42 3.24
N SER A 374 35.86 32.98 2.88
CA SER A 374 34.71 33.13 3.78
C SER A 374 34.08 31.77 4.12
N LEU A 375 33.36 31.70 5.24
CA LEU A 375 32.58 30.53 5.62
C LEU A 375 31.11 30.82 5.37
N ARG A 376 30.49 30.01 4.53
CA ARG A 376 29.05 30.02 4.30
C ARG A 376 28.39 28.91 5.10
N GLN A 377 27.42 29.28 5.92
CA GLN A 377 26.60 28.36 6.69
C GLN A 377 25.37 27.95 5.90
N TYR A 378 25.07 26.65 5.87
CA TYR A 378 23.93 26.06 5.19
C TYR A 378 22.98 25.41 6.21
N GLY A 379 21.99 26.16 6.70
CA GLY A 379 21.12 25.75 7.81
C GLY A 379 21.69 26.16 9.18
N ALA A 380 20.83 26.42 10.15
CA ALA A 380 21.20 26.82 11.51
C ALA A 380 21.91 25.69 12.27
N VAL A 381 22.66 26.08 13.31
CA VAL A 381 23.31 25.17 14.25
C VAL A 381 22.61 25.29 15.59
N ALA A 382 22.23 24.16 16.19
CA ALA A 382 21.65 24.15 17.53
C ALA A 382 22.61 24.76 18.55
N ALA A 383 22.10 25.59 19.46
CA ALA A 383 22.93 26.26 20.47
C ALA A 383 23.74 25.24 21.29
N LYS A 384 25.01 25.55 21.58
CA LYS A 384 25.88 24.68 22.37
C LYS A 384 25.25 24.35 23.74
N GLY A 385 25.22 23.07 24.09
CA GLY A 385 24.61 22.57 25.34
C GLY A 385 23.08 22.47 25.28
N ALA A 386 22.43 22.82 24.17
CA ALA A 386 21.00 22.60 24.01
C ALA A 386 20.71 21.09 24.00
N VAL A 387 19.80 20.66 24.87
CA VAL A 387 19.30 19.28 24.87
C VAL A 387 18.55 19.02 23.57
N VAL A 388 18.89 17.92 22.90
CA VAL A 388 18.29 17.50 21.64
C VAL A 388 17.42 16.27 21.90
N ARG A 389 16.17 16.30 21.40
CA ARG A 389 15.26 15.15 21.45
C ARG A 389 14.57 14.92 20.11
N ALA A 390 14.34 13.66 19.75
CA ALA A 390 13.34 13.31 18.76
C ALA A 390 11.98 13.23 19.46
N ARG A 391 11.17 14.27 19.32
CA ARG A 391 9.83 14.36 19.96
C ARG A 391 8.93 13.23 19.48
N ARG A 392 8.99 12.92 18.19
CA ARG A 392 8.36 11.73 17.60
C ARG A 392 9.08 11.30 16.33
N TYR A 393 9.12 10.01 16.08
CA TYR A 393 9.36 9.43 14.77
C TYR A 393 8.81 8.00 14.71
N ARG A 394 8.79 7.42 13.52
CA ARG A 394 8.31 6.05 13.31
C ARG A 394 9.44 5.15 12.85
N THR A 395 9.48 3.94 13.36
CA THR A 395 10.45 2.92 12.98
C THR A 395 9.74 1.62 12.57
N GLY A 396 10.40 0.83 11.73
CA GLY A 396 9.83 -0.38 11.13
C GLY A 396 9.46 -0.17 9.67
N GLY A 397 8.21 -0.44 9.30
CA GLY A 397 7.78 -0.52 7.90
C GLY A 397 8.11 -1.87 7.27
N GLY A 398 8.20 -1.92 5.95
CA GLY A 398 8.53 -3.14 5.23
C GLY A 398 7.31 -3.91 4.70
N ARG A 399 7.60 -4.95 3.90
CA ARG A 399 6.60 -5.76 3.21
C ARG A 399 5.75 -6.61 4.13
N SER A 400 6.22 -6.92 5.34
CA SER A 400 5.44 -7.66 6.35
C SER A 400 4.16 -6.93 6.76
N GLY A 401 4.13 -5.61 6.61
CA GLY A 401 2.93 -4.80 6.82
C GLY A 401 1.85 -4.99 5.76
N ASN A 402 2.13 -5.62 4.61
CA ASN A 402 1.14 -5.83 3.56
C ASN A 402 0.24 -7.01 3.91
N VAL A 403 -0.79 -6.76 4.72
CA VAL A 403 -1.70 -7.79 5.24
C VAL A 403 -3.08 -7.70 4.59
N ALA A 404 -3.73 -8.85 4.43
CA ALA A 404 -5.06 -8.94 3.81
C ALA A 404 -6.12 -8.21 4.65
N ARG A 405 -7.28 -7.93 4.05
CA ARG A 405 -8.44 -7.43 4.78
C ARG A 405 -8.84 -8.39 5.92
N GLY A 406 -9.23 -7.84 7.06
CA GLY A 406 -9.59 -8.60 8.27
C GLY A 406 -8.42 -9.31 8.97
N ALA A 407 -7.18 -9.06 8.54
CA ALA A 407 -6.00 -9.65 9.18
C ALA A 407 -5.68 -8.97 10.51
N VAL A 408 -5.77 -7.63 10.58
CA VAL A 408 -5.57 -6.83 11.79
C VAL A 408 -6.86 -6.91 12.60
N ARG A 409 -6.81 -7.62 13.74
CA ARG A 409 -8.00 -7.86 14.57
C ARG A 409 -7.75 -7.91 16.08
N VAL A 410 -6.51 -7.69 16.50
CA VAL A 410 -6.09 -7.74 17.90
C VAL A 410 -5.82 -6.32 18.37
N LEU A 411 -6.62 -5.80 19.30
CA LEU A 411 -6.36 -4.51 19.91
C LEU A 411 -5.21 -4.66 20.94
N ARG A 412 -4.12 -3.88 20.78
CA ARG A 412 -2.95 -3.90 21.66
C ARG A 412 -3.04 -2.82 22.73
N SER A 413 -3.43 -1.61 22.34
CA SER A 413 -3.68 -0.52 23.28
C SER A 413 -5.01 -0.73 24.01
N SER A 414 -5.05 -0.46 25.31
CA SER A 414 -6.31 -0.48 26.05
C SER A 414 -7.09 0.82 25.80
N VAL A 415 -8.16 0.74 25.01
CA VAL A 415 -9.09 1.85 24.77
C VAL A 415 -10.43 1.54 25.46
N PRO A 416 -10.95 2.40 26.34
CA PRO A 416 -12.24 2.19 26.99
C PRO A 416 -13.37 1.97 25.98
N TYR A 417 -14.27 1.05 26.32
CA TYR A 417 -15.50 0.73 25.56
C TYR A 417 -15.32 0.15 24.16
N VAL A 418 -14.10 0.06 23.62
CA VAL A 418 -13.81 -0.57 22.32
C VAL A 418 -13.67 -2.09 22.52
N SER A 419 -14.47 -2.87 21.80
CA SER A 419 -14.46 -4.34 21.88
C SER A 419 -13.76 -5.02 20.71
N GLU A 420 -13.74 -4.38 19.54
CA GLU A 420 -13.19 -4.98 18.32
C GLU A 420 -12.47 -3.92 17.49
N VAL A 421 -11.44 -4.38 16.76
CA VAL A 421 -10.77 -3.60 15.73
C VAL A 421 -10.66 -4.47 14.49
N VAL A 422 -10.84 -3.89 13.31
CA VAL A 422 -10.70 -4.60 12.04
C VAL A 422 -10.20 -3.68 10.93
N ASN A 423 -9.27 -4.16 10.11
CA ASN A 423 -8.98 -3.50 8.83
C ASN A 423 -9.97 -3.98 7.75
N ARG A 424 -10.83 -3.09 7.26
CA ARG A 424 -11.89 -3.48 6.29
C ARG A 424 -11.32 -3.76 4.91
N GLU A 425 -10.24 -3.05 4.58
CA GLU A 425 -9.45 -3.19 3.36
C GLU A 425 -8.02 -3.63 3.68
N ALA A 426 -7.35 -4.20 2.68
CA ALA A 426 -5.98 -4.69 2.86
C ALA A 426 -5.01 -3.55 3.19
N ALA A 427 -4.03 -3.83 4.04
CA ALA A 427 -2.90 -2.93 4.23
C ALA A 427 -1.93 -3.05 3.07
N ARG A 428 -1.52 -1.90 2.53
CA ARG A 428 -0.68 -1.81 1.34
C ARG A 428 0.28 -0.63 1.45
N GLY A 429 1.36 -0.65 0.69
CA GLY A 429 2.36 0.41 0.73
C GLY A 429 3.71 -0.01 1.31
N GLY A 430 3.76 -1.18 1.96
CA GLY A 430 4.95 -1.66 2.65
C GLY A 430 6.01 -2.18 1.68
N VAL A 431 7.23 -1.66 1.75
CA VAL A 431 8.38 -2.12 0.96
C VAL A 431 9.59 -2.18 1.86
N ASP A 432 10.37 -3.25 1.75
CA ASP A 432 11.60 -3.42 2.53
C ASP A 432 12.63 -2.38 2.08
N GLY A 433 13.52 -1.98 2.99
CA GLY A 433 14.63 -1.11 2.66
C GLY A 433 15.53 -1.74 1.60
N GLU A 434 16.07 -0.90 0.73
CA GLU A 434 16.93 -1.34 -0.36
C GLU A 434 18.21 -1.99 0.18
N THR A 435 18.56 -3.14 -0.38
CA THR A 435 19.81 -3.83 -0.08
C THR A 435 20.99 -3.18 -0.80
N VAL A 436 22.19 -3.42 -0.29
CA VAL A 436 23.43 -2.94 -0.93
C VAL A 436 23.58 -3.46 -2.36
N GLU A 437 23.18 -4.70 -2.64
CA GLU A 437 23.27 -5.27 -4.00
C GLU A 437 22.28 -4.63 -4.97
N GLU A 438 21.07 -4.31 -4.53
CA GLU A 438 20.10 -3.55 -5.32
C GLU A 438 20.62 -2.13 -5.62
N ALA A 439 21.20 -1.46 -4.61
CA ALA A 439 21.79 -0.13 -4.78
C ALA A 439 22.96 -0.14 -5.77
N LYS A 440 23.82 -1.17 -5.75
CA LYS A 440 24.89 -1.37 -6.74
C LYS A 440 24.34 -1.51 -8.16
N ALA A 441 23.21 -2.19 -8.33
CA ALA A 441 22.55 -2.32 -9.63
C ALA A 441 21.90 -1.01 -10.10
N ARG A 442 21.30 -0.25 -9.17
CA ARG A 442 20.66 1.05 -9.42
C ARG A 442 21.65 2.18 -9.70
N ALA A 443 22.82 2.17 -9.06
CA ALA A 443 23.75 3.30 -9.10
C ALA A 443 24.23 3.68 -10.52
N PRO A 444 24.67 2.76 -11.40
CA PRO A 444 25.07 3.10 -12.76
C PRO A 444 23.94 3.72 -13.59
N ILE A 445 22.69 3.29 -13.36
CA ILE A 445 21.51 3.82 -14.04
C ILE A 445 21.28 5.27 -13.58
N THR A 446 21.33 5.49 -12.27
CA THR A 446 21.17 6.81 -11.64
C THR A 446 22.20 7.82 -12.15
N LEU A 447 23.47 7.43 -12.15
CA LEU A 447 24.58 8.30 -12.58
C LEU A 447 24.47 8.67 -14.07
N ARG A 448 23.89 7.80 -14.90
CA ARG A 448 23.66 8.08 -16.33
C ARG A 448 22.48 9.02 -16.56
N ALA A 449 21.41 8.88 -15.79
CA ALA A 449 20.19 9.68 -15.95
C ALA A 449 20.33 11.13 -15.46
N GLN A 450 21.28 11.42 -14.56
CA GLN A 450 21.54 12.77 -14.01
C GLN A 450 20.28 13.50 -13.50
N GLU A 451 19.34 12.75 -12.90
CA GLU A 451 18.05 13.27 -12.41
C GLU A 451 17.12 13.90 -13.46
N ARG A 452 17.32 13.60 -14.75
CA ARG A 452 16.48 14.10 -15.85
C ARG A 452 15.75 12.96 -16.54
N ALA A 453 14.48 13.17 -16.85
CA ALA A 453 13.65 12.21 -17.56
C ALA A 453 13.76 12.47 -19.09
N VAL A 454 14.66 11.75 -19.75
CA VAL A 454 14.93 11.92 -21.21
C VAL A 454 14.39 10.74 -22.01
N THR A 455 14.69 9.51 -21.59
CA THR A 455 14.23 8.27 -22.21
C THR A 455 13.06 7.67 -21.42
N LEU A 456 12.25 6.79 -22.04
CA LEU A 456 11.16 6.09 -21.35
C LEU A 456 11.64 5.35 -20.09
N ARG A 457 12.86 4.78 -20.16
CA ARG A 457 13.49 4.13 -19.01
C ARG A 457 13.79 5.11 -17.87
N ASP A 458 14.21 6.34 -18.18
CA ASP A 458 14.44 7.36 -17.15
C ASP A 458 13.13 7.73 -16.45
N TYR A 459 12.02 7.84 -17.21
CA TYR A 459 10.69 8.04 -16.63
C TYR A 459 10.29 6.89 -15.70
N GLU A 460 10.52 5.63 -16.10
CA GLU A 460 10.22 4.46 -15.24
C GLU A 460 11.01 4.49 -13.93
N GLU A 461 12.31 4.74 -14.01
CA GLU A 461 13.21 4.77 -12.85
C GLU A 461 12.86 5.93 -11.89
N LEU A 462 12.61 7.13 -12.42
CA LEU A 462 12.21 8.28 -11.60
C LEU A 462 10.82 8.09 -10.98
N ALA A 463 9.88 7.50 -11.72
CA ALA A 463 8.56 7.18 -11.18
C ALA A 463 8.63 6.14 -10.06
N ARG A 464 9.50 5.11 -10.19
CA ARG A 464 9.73 4.11 -9.13
C ARG A 464 10.34 4.73 -7.87
N ARG A 465 11.18 5.74 -8.00
CA ARG A 465 11.70 6.50 -6.83
C ARG A 465 10.62 7.33 -6.16
N ALA A 466 9.74 7.94 -6.94
CA ALA A 466 8.62 8.71 -6.43
C ALA A 466 7.58 7.84 -5.70
N ALA A 467 7.51 6.55 -6.04
CA ALA A 467 6.56 5.61 -5.49
C ALA A 467 7.13 4.18 -5.41
N PRO A 468 8.03 3.91 -4.43
CA PRO A 468 8.63 2.59 -4.26
C PRO A 468 7.59 1.50 -3.97
N GLU A 469 6.43 1.88 -3.43
CA GLU A 469 5.32 0.96 -3.14
C GLU A 469 4.54 0.46 -4.35
N THR A 470 4.85 0.95 -5.56
CA THR A 470 4.24 0.44 -6.79
C THR A 470 4.77 -0.94 -7.13
N ALA A 471 3.90 -1.85 -7.57
CA ALA A 471 4.35 -3.17 -8.01
C ALA A 471 5.09 -3.05 -9.35
N ARG A 472 4.50 -2.32 -10.30
CA ARG A 472 5.06 -2.17 -11.65
C ARG A 472 4.82 -0.76 -12.18
N ILE A 473 5.84 -0.23 -12.84
CA ILE A 473 5.73 0.97 -13.66
C ILE A 473 6.30 0.64 -15.03
N THR A 474 5.57 1.02 -16.07
CA THR A 474 5.99 0.90 -17.46
C THR A 474 5.67 2.19 -18.20
N CYS A 475 6.61 2.70 -18.98
CA CYS A 475 6.43 3.92 -19.75
C CYS A 475 6.36 3.60 -21.25
N LEU A 476 5.42 4.24 -21.93
CA LEU A 476 5.20 4.13 -23.36
C LEU A 476 5.15 5.52 -23.99
N GLU A 477 5.35 5.57 -25.31
CA GLU A 477 5.01 6.78 -26.07
C GLU A 477 3.49 6.99 -26.02
N GLY A 478 3.07 8.22 -25.72
CA GLY A 478 1.67 8.58 -25.70
C GLY A 478 1.12 8.77 -27.11
N GLU A 479 -0.11 8.31 -27.33
CA GLU A 479 -0.79 8.50 -28.61
C GLU A 479 -1.15 9.98 -28.81
N GLU A 480 -0.69 10.58 -29.91
CA GLU A 480 -0.81 12.03 -30.15
C GLU A 480 -2.27 12.52 -30.15
N GLY A 481 -3.20 11.71 -30.68
CA GLY A 481 -4.63 12.07 -30.73
C GLY A 481 -5.32 12.10 -29.36
N GLU A 482 -4.82 11.35 -28.38
CA GLU A 482 -5.43 11.22 -27.05
C GLU A 482 -4.67 12.04 -25.98
N HIS A 483 -3.34 12.03 -26.06
CA HIS A 483 -2.46 12.59 -25.03
C HIS A 483 -1.70 13.84 -25.51
N GLY A 484 -1.78 14.15 -26.82
CA GLY A 484 -1.07 15.24 -27.47
C GLY A 484 0.34 14.89 -27.90
N ALA A 485 0.93 15.76 -28.74
CA ALA A 485 2.28 15.58 -29.27
C ALA A 485 3.33 15.45 -28.15
N TYR A 486 4.31 14.56 -28.36
CA TYR A 486 5.43 14.29 -27.44
C TYR A 486 4.98 13.89 -26.02
N ALA A 487 3.84 13.21 -25.91
CA ALA A 487 3.38 12.67 -24.64
C ALA A 487 4.15 11.42 -24.24
N VAL A 488 4.43 11.29 -22.95
CA VAL A 488 4.91 10.05 -22.32
C VAL A 488 3.78 9.53 -21.45
N ARG A 489 3.35 8.29 -21.72
CA ARG A 489 2.33 7.59 -20.95
C ARG A 489 3.01 6.74 -19.89
N VAL A 490 2.74 7.03 -18.62
CA VAL A 490 3.29 6.32 -17.45
C VAL A 490 2.19 5.44 -16.88
N LEU A 491 2.32 4.12 -17.06
CA LEU A 491 1.38 3.13 -16.57
C LEU A 491 1.78 2.68 -15.16
N VAL A 492 0.91 2.93 -14.19
CA VAL A 492 1.13 2.65 -12.78
C VAL A 492 0.29 1.46 -12.35
N VAL A 493 0.95 0.38 -11.92
CA VAL A 493 0.31 -0.79 -11.29
C VAL A 493 0.61 -0.74 -9.80
N PRO A 494 -0.39 -0.49 -8.93
CA PRO A 494 -0.18 -0.47 -7.50
C PRO A 494 0.18 -1.87 -6.98
N GLN A 495 0.84 -1.93 -5.82
CA GLN A 495 0.84 -3.17 -5.05
C GLN A 495 -0.58 -3.51 -4.61
N ALA A 496 -0.92 -4.79 -4.68
CA ALA A 496 -2.21 -5.31 -4.23
C ALA A 496 -1.98 -6.60 -3.43
N VAL A 497 -2.64 -6.66 -2.27
CA VAL A 497 -2.62 -7.84 -1.41
C VAL A 497 -3.88 -8.66 -1.70
N PRO A 498 -3.74 -9.93 -2.12
CA PRO A 498 -4.89 -10.79 -2.35
C PRO A 498 -5.76 -10.93 -1.09
N ASP A 499 -7.08 -10.98 -1.30
CA ASP A 499 -8.04 -11.25 -0.24
C ASP A 499 -7.85 -12.69 0.31
N PRO A 500 -8.40 -13.00 1.50
CA PRO A 500 -8.42 -14.37 2.01
C PRO A 500 -8.96 -15.36 0.96
N GLY A 501 -8.14 -16.37 0.64
CA GLY A 501 -8.38 -17.25 -0.52
C GLY A 501 -7.53 -16.95 -1.75
N GLY A 502 -6.63 -15.96 -1.68
CA GLY A 502 -5.57 -15.72 -2.67
C GLY A 502 -6.05 -15.04 -3.95
N ARG A 503 -7.16 -14.29 -3.90
CA ARG A 503 -7.75 -13.63 -5.08
C ARG A 503 -7.64 -12.12 -5.00
N LEU A 504 -7.24 -11.51 -6.11
CA LEU A 504 -7.27 -10.05 -6.26
C LEU A 504 -8.65 -9.59 -6.71
N ARG A 505 -9.11 -8.48 -6.14
CA ARG A 505 -10.25 -7.71 -6.66
C ARG A 505 -9.75 -6.64 -7.63
N PHE A 506 -10.56 -6.28 -8.61
CA PHE A 506 -10.15 -5.34 -9.66
C PHE A 506 -9.81 -3.96 -9.11
N GLU A 507 -10.59 -3.50 -8.13
CA GLU A 507 -10.44 -2.19 -7.47
C GLU A 507 -9.09 -2.06 -6.77
N GLN A 508 -8.47 -3.18 -6.35
CA GLN A 508 -7.15 -3.20 -5.73
C GLN A 508 -6.02 -2.87 -6.73
N LEU A 509 -6.28 -3.05 -8.03
CA LEU A 509 -5.33 -2.80 -9.12
C LEU A 509 -5.48 -1.39 -9.74
N VAL A 510 -6.43 -0.60 -9.24
CA VAL A 510 -6.63 0.79 -9.63
C VAL A 510 -5.80 1.70 -8.70
N PRO A 511 -4.81 2.44 -9.22
CA PRO A 511 -4.01 3.37 -8.42
C PRO A 511 -4.89 4.55 -7.98
N GLY A 512 -4.75 4.98 -6.72
CA GLY A 512 -5.46 6.16 -6.20
C GLY A 512 -4.83 7.47 -6.65
N ASP A 513 -5.62 8.56 -6.62
CA ASP A 513 -5.21 9.88 -7.12
C ASP A 513 -3.97 10.43 -6.44
N ALA A 514 -3.85 10.28 -5.11
CA ALA A 514 -2.69 10.76 -4.36
C ALA A 514 -1.36 10.14 -4.86
N LEU A 515 -1.37 8.85 -5.20
CA LEU A 515 -0.22 8.15 -5.77
C LEU A 515 0.12 8.70 -7.15
N LEU A 516 -0.89 8.86 -8.02
CA LEU A 516 -0.71 9.40 -9.37
C LEU A 516 -0.20 10.85 -9.34
N SER A 517 -0.74 11.70 -8.46
CA SER A 517 -0.30 13.09 -8.27
C SER A 517 1.13 13.17 -7.75
N ARG A 518 1.53 12.30 -6.82
CA ARG A 518 2.91 12.26 -6.31
C ARG A 518 3.91 11.90 -7.41
N ILE A 519 3.62 10.88 -8.21
CA ILE A 519 4.43 10.50 -9.38
C ILE A 519 4.48 11.64 -10.40
N THR A 520 3.33 12.21 -10.73
CA THR A 520 3.22 13.31 -11.70
C THR A 520 4.07 14.51 -11.30
N ARG A 521 3.95 14.97 -10.04
CA ARG A 521 4.75 16.10 -9.52
C ARG A 521 6.25 15.79 -9.57
N HIS A 522 6.66 14.59 -9.15
CA HIS A 522 8.07 14.21 -9.16
C HIS A 522 8.67 14.19 -10.57
N LEU A 523 7.91 13.72 -11.56
CA LEU A 523 8.33 13.70 -12.96
C LEU A 523 8.26 15.08 -13.63
N ASP A 524 7.29 15.92 -13.27
CA ASP A 524 7.12 17.26 -13.86
C ASP A 524 8.32 18.18 -13.59
N GLU A 525 8.92 18.07 -12.41
CA GLU A 525 10.16 18.78 -12.05
C GLU A 525 11.39 18.34 -12.87
N ARG A 526 11.33 17.18 -13.54
CA ARG A 526 12.50 16.48 -14.13
C ARG A 526 12.36 16.18 -15.62
N ARG A 527 11.18 16.39 -16.20
CA ARG A 527 10.92 16.18 -17.63
C ARG A 527 11.51 17.29 -18.48
N LEU A 528 11.64 17.02 -19.78
CA LEU A 528 11.96 18.06 -20.75
C LEU A 528 10.79 19.05 -20.91
N ILE A 529 11.14 20.31 -21.15
CA ILE A 529 10.17 21.35 -21.49
C ILE A 529 9.48 20.94 -22.80
N GLY A 530 8.15 20.96 -22.81
CA GLY A 530 7.33 20.58 -23.98
C GLY A 530 6.87 19.13 -24.00
N THR A 531 7.47 18.23 -23.20
CA THR A 531 6.95 16.86 -23.03
C THR A 531 5.68 16.87 -22.19
N ARG A 532 4.63 16.16 -22.62
CA ARG A 532 3.40 15.97 -21.83
C ARG A 532 3.47 14.67 -21.04
N LEU A 533 2.89 14.67 -19.84
CA LEU A 533 2.79 13.48 -19.01
C LEU A 533 1.36 13.01 -18.93
N ALA A 534 1.14 11.72 -19.22
CA ALA A 534 -0.11 11.03 -18.99
C ALA A 534 0.12 9.89 -17.99
N VAL A 535 -0.11 10.15 -16.71
CA VAL A 535 0.11 9.18 -15.62
C VAL A 535 -1.22 8.55 -15.23
N GLY A 536 -1.32 7.23 -15.29
CA GLY A 536 -2.58 6.54 -14.98
C GLY A 536 -2.46 5.02 -14.95
N PRO A 537 -3.56 4.29 -14.71
CA PRO A 537 -3.57 2.83 -14.76
C PRO A 537 -3.34 2.30 -16.18
N PRO A 538 -2.84 1.05 -16.30
CA PRO A 538 -2.95 0.31 -17.54
C PRO A 538 -4.39 -0.14 -17.79
N PHE A 539 -4.65 -0.55 -19.03
CA PHE A 539 -5.91 -1.23 -19.34
C PHE A 539 -5.83 -2.68 -18.85
N TYR A 540 -6.85 -3.16 -18.15
CA TYR A 540 -6.90 -4.56 -17.72
C TYR A 540 -7.93 -5.32 -18.55
N GLN A 541 -7.44 -6.27 -19.32
CA GLN A 541 -8.27 -7.24 -20.02
C GLN A 541 -8.66 -8.35 -19.03
N GLY A 542 -9.92 -8.37 -18.61
CA GLY A 542 -10.47 -9.50 -17.88
C GLY A 542 -10.43 -10.77 -18.73
N VAL A 543 -10.10 -11.89 -18.12
CA VAL A 543 -10.07 -13.20 -18.78
C VAL A 543 -10.84 -14.20 -17.93
N THR A 544 -11.92 -14.71 -18.49
CA THR A 544 -12.62 -15.89 -17.96
C THR A 544 -12.11 -17.12 -18.69
N VAL A 545 -11.75 -18.16 -17.91
CA VAL A 545 -11.37 -19.46 -18.44
C VAL A 545 -12.51 -20.39 -18.14
N VAL A 546 -13.06 -21.04 -19.16
CA VAL A 546 -14.03 -22.12 -19.01
C VAL A 546 -13.32 -23.41 -19.37
N ALA A 547 -13.20 -24.32 -18.42
CA ALA A 547 -12.46 -25.57 -18.62
C ALA A 547 -13.21 -26.80 -18.07
N THR A 548 -13.06 -27.91 -18.77
CA THR A 548 -13.51 -29.24 -18.34
C THR A 548 -12.28 -30.11 -18.10
N VAL A 549 -12.17 -30.68 -16.90
CA VAL A 549 -11.04 -31.54 -16.51
C VAL A 549 -11.56 -32.85 -15.92
N HIS A 550 -10.84 -33.93 -16.18
CA HIS A 550 -11.06 -35.25 -15.58
C HIS A 550 -10.12 -35.43 -14.40
N ALA A 551 -10.67 -35.84 -13.27
CA ALA A 551 -9.89 -36.22 -12.11
C ALA A 551 -9.58 -37.72 -12.13
N PHE A 552 -8.42 -38.11 -11.62
CA PHE A 552 -8.10 -39.53 -11.40
C PHE A 552 -9.16 -40.18 -10.49
N ARG A 553 -9.39 -41.49 -10.70
CA ARG A 553 -10.28 -42.29 -9.86
C ARG A 553 -9.89 -42.21 -8.38
N GLY A 554 -10.89 -42.06 -7.51
CA GLY A 554 -10.71 -41.96 -6.05
C GLY A 554 -10.20 -40.61 -5.54
N VAL A 555 -10.04 -39.60 -6.41
CA VAL A 555 -9.67 -38.24 -6.00
C VAL A 555 -10.92 -37.38 -5.75
N ASP A 556 -10.88 -36.59 -4.67
CA ASP A 556 -11.90 -35.58 -4.37
C ASP A 556 -11.94 -34.50 -5.47
N THR A 557 -13.04 -34.47 -6.22
CA THR A 557 -13.25 -33.57 -7.35
C THR A 557 -13.38 -32.10 -6.93
N ASP A 558 -13.87 -31.81 -5.72
CA ASP A 558 -13.97 -30.45 -5.21
C ASP A 558 -12.59 -29.92 -4.79
N LYS A 559 -11.71 -30.79 -4.30
CA LYS A 559 -10.30 -30.44 -4.06
C LYS A 559 -9.56 -30.15 -5.35
N VAL A 560 -9.78 -30.96 -6.40
CA VAL A 560 -9.20 -30.71 -7.73
C VAL A 560 -9.73 -29.40 -8.30
N ARG A 561 -11.03 -29.14 -8.18
CA ARG A 561 -11.67 -27.89 -8.63
C ARG A 561 -11.02 -26.68 -7.98
N ARG A 562 -10.90 -26.67 -6.65
CA ARG A 562 -10.25 -25.59 -5.91
C ARG A 562 -8.81 -25.36 -6.37
N ARG A 563 -8.00 -26.42 -6.46
CA ARG A 563 -6.61 -26.32 -6.93
C ARG A 563 -6.50 -25.81 -8.37
N ALA A 564 -7.44 -26.21 -9.24
CA ALA A 564 -7.49 -25.72 -10.62
C ALA A 564 -7.82 -24.23 -10.66
N HIS A 565 -8.80 -23.76 -9.88
CA HIS A 565 -9.05 -22.33 -9.74
C HIS A 565 -7.80 -21.59 -9.23
N ASP A 566 -7.18 -22.06 -8.15
CA ASP A 566 -5.99 -21.41 -7.58
C ASP A 566 -4.83 -21.35 -8.58
N ALA A 567 -4.65 -22.38 -9.40
CA ALA A 567 -3.63 -22.41 -10.44
C ALA A 567 -3.91 -21.38 -11.55
N LEU A 568 -5.17 -21.23 -11.98
CA LEU A 568 -5.57 -20.24 -12.99
C LEU A 568 -5.38 -18.82 -12.47
N TYR A 569 -5.88 -18.53 -11.27
CA TYR A 569 -5.73 -17.22 -10.63
C TYR A 569 -4.25 -16.85 -10.44
N ARG A 570 -3.42 -17.80 -9.99
CA ARG A 570 -1.98 -17.57 -9.83
C ARG A 570 -1.27 -17.33 -11.16
N HIS A 571 -1.64 -18.06 -12.21
CA HIS A 571 -0.95 -17.96 -13.50
C HIS A 571 -1.31 -16.68 -14.27
N LEU A 572 -2.58 -16.28 -14.25
CA LEU A 572 -3.09 -15.09 -14.94
C LEU A 572 -3.07 -13.83 -14.05
N ASP A 573 -2.26 -13.86 -12.99
CA ASP A 573 -2.07 -12.74 -12.07
C ASP A 573 -1.17 -11.64 -12.69
N PRO A 574 -1.59 -10.37 -12.70
CA PRO A 574 -0.80 -9.28 -13.28
C PRO A 574 0.46 -8.92 -12.47
N LEU A 575 0.53 -9.31 -11.19
CA LEU A 575 1.64 -8.97 -10.28
C LEU A 575 2.63 -10.12 -10.12
N THR A 576 2.14 -11.34 -9.96
CA THR A 576 2.93 -12.54 -9.60
C THR A 576 2.80 -13.69 -10.61
N GLY A 577 1.93 -13.55 -11.61
CA GLY A 577 1.67 -14.59 -12.60
C GLY A 577 2.70 -14.66 -13.72
N GLY A 578 2.27 -15.18 -14.86
CA GLY A 578 3.12 -15.46 -16.02
C GLY A 578 4.03 -16.68 -15.83
N ALA A 579 4.88 -16.93 -16.83
CA ALA A 579 5.78 -18.09 -16.84
C ALA A 579 6.92 -17.96 -15.81
N ASP A 580 7.40 -16.75 -15.59
CA ASP A 580 8.55 -16.47 -14.71
C ASP A 580 8.15 -16.08 -13.27
N GLY A 581 6.85 -16.04 -12.97
CA GLY A 581 6.33 -15.63 -11.66
C GLY A 581 6.54 -14.15 -11.32
N LYS A 582 6.71 -13.30 -12.34
CA LYS A 582 6.99 -11.85 -12.21
C LYS A 582 5.82 -10.97 -12.67
N GLY A 583 4.64 -11.56 -12.79
CA GLY A 583 3.44 -10.91 -13.33
C GLY A 583 3.30 -11.10 -14.83
N TRP A 584 2.05 -11.05 -15.32
CA TRP A 584 1.77 -11.17 -16.74
C TRP A 584 2.47 -10.07 -17.56
N PRO A 585 3.19 -10.38 -18.66
CA PRO A 585 3.86 -9.36 -19.46
C PRO A 585 2.87 -8.43 -20.18
N PHE A 586 3.18 -7.13 -20.22
CA PHE A 586 2.38 -6.13 -20.94
C PHE A 586 2.22 -6.48 -22.41
N GLY A 587 0.98 -6.41 -22.92
CA GLY A 587 0.65 -6.70 -24.32
C GLY A 587 0.89 -8.14 -24.77
N ARG A 588 1.26 -9.07 -23.88
CA ARG A 588 1.42 -10.48 -24.25
C ARG A 588 0.05 -11.13 -24.39
N PRO A 589 -0.27 -11.76 -25.53
CA PRO A 589 -1.55 -12.43 -25.74
C PRO A 589 -1.69 -13.64 -24.80
N VAL A 590 -2.93 -13.93 -24.41
CA VAL A 590 -3.29 -15.15 -23.67
C VAL A 590 -3.73 -16.22 -24.65
N GLN A 591 -3.22 -17.44 -24.50
CA GLN A 591 -3.54 -18.58 -25.37
C GLN A 591 -4.17 -19.73 -24.56
N SER A 592 -5.13 -20.45 -25.14
CA SER A 592 -5.74 -21.62 -24.50
C SER A 592 -4.72 -22.72 -24.22
N GLY A 593 -3.70 -22.88 -25.08
CA GLY A 593 -2.64 -23.89 -24.92
C GLY A 593 -1.78 -23.74 -23.66
N GLU A 594 -1.45 -22.52 -23.23
CA GLU A 594 -0.70 -22.32 -21.97
C GLU A 594 -1.60 -22.59 -20.75
N VAL A 595 -2.89 -22.26 -20.84
CA VAL A 595 -3.88 -22.55 -19.80
C VAL A 595 -4.08 -24.07 -19.67
N PHE A 596 -4.11 -24.80 -20.79
CA PHE A 596 -4.13 -26.26 -20.80
C PHE A 596 -2.94 -26.84 -20.03
N ALA A 597 -1.72 -26.35 -20.30
CA ALA A 597 -0.51 -26.79 -19.60
C ALA A 597 -0.50 -26.43 -18.10
N VAL A 598 -1.16 -25.35 -17.69
CA VAL A 598 -1.35 -25.00 -16.27
C VAL A 598 -2.29 -25.98 -15.60
N LEU A 599 -3.45 -26.25 -16.20
CA LEU A 599 -4.45 -27.17 -15.65
C LEU A 599 -3.94 -28.62 -15.61
N GLN A 600 -3.21 -29.08 -16.62
CA GLN A 600 -2.64 -30.43 -16.67
C GLN A 600 -1.62 -30.68 -15.54
N ARG A 601 -0.97 -29.62 -15.01
CA ARG A 601 -0.03 -29.72 -13.89
C ARG A 601 -0.71 -29.72 -12.52
N VAL A 602 -2.03 -29.53 -12.45
CA VAL A 602 -2.76 -29.51 -11.17
C VAL A 602 -2.81 -30.92 -10.57
N PRO A 603 -2.34 -31.11 -9.32
CA PRO A 603 -2.35 -32.44 -8.70
C PRO A 603 -3.77 -33.00 -8.55
N GLY A 604 -4.01 -34.12 -9.23
CA GLY A 604 -5.30 -34.83 -9.27
C GLY A 604 -6.02 -34.77 -10.61
N VAL A 605 -5.56 -33.92 -11.54
CA VAL A 605 -6.05 -33.90 -12.94
C VAL A 605 -5.38 -35.02 -13.73
N GLU A 606 -6.21 -35.87 -14.35
CA GLU A 606 -5.81 -36.93 -15.28
C GLU A 606 -5.71 -36.38 -16.71
N LEU A 607 -6.76 -35.69 -17.15
CA LEU A 607 -6.92 -35.17 -18.50
C LEU A 607 -7.61 -33.80 -18.46
N VAL A 608 -7.13 -32.85 -19.25
CA VAL A 608 -7.87 -31.63 -19.58
C VAL A 608 -8.60 -31.88 -20.90
N ASP A 609 -9.93 -31.81 -20.89
CA ASP A 609 -10.79 -32.14 -22.04
C ASP A 609 -11.01 -30.91 -22.93
N GLU A 610 -11.38 -29.78 -22.32
CA GLU A 610 -11.67 -28.54 -23.03
C GLU A 610 -11.15 -27.35 -22.23
N VAL A 611 -10.61 -26.35 -22.93
CA VAL A 611 -10.25 -25.04 -22.40
C VAL A 611 -10.64 -23.97 -23.41
N THR A 612 -11.50 -23.06 -22.97
CA THR A 612 -11.99 -21.95 -23.80
C THR A 612 -11.84 -20.64 -23.05
N LEU A 613 -11.33 -19.61 -23.73
CA LEU A 613 -11.13 -18.28 -23.14
C LEU A 613 -12.29 -17.37 -23.52
N HIS A 614 -12.67 -16.49 -22.60
CA HIS A 614 -13.59 -15.39 -22.87
C HIS A 614 -12.94 -14.08 -22.42
N PRO A 615 -12.80 -13.09 -23.30
CA PRO A 615 -12.46 -11.74 -22.88
C PRO A 615 -13.61 -11.22 -22.01
N ALA A 616 -13.28 -10.59 -20.89
CA ALA A 616 -14.23 -10.00 -19.98
C ALA A 616 -13.84 -8.55 -19.68
N ASP A 617 -14.84 -7.71 -19.47
CA ASP A 617 -14.65 -6.37 -18.92
C ASP A 617 -14.81 -6.46 -17.40
N PRO A 618 -13.75 -6.21 -16.61
CA PRO A 618 -13.82 -6.32 -15.16
C PRO A 618 -14.71 -5.26 -14.50
N LEU A 619 -14.99 -4.13 -15.18
CA LEU A 619 -15.86 -3.07 -14.68
C LEU A 619 -17.34 -3.38 -14.90
N THR A 620 -17.70 -3.80 -16.11
CA THR A 620 -19.11 -4.06 -16.47
C THR A 620 -19.54 -5.51 -16.28
N GLY A 621 -18.58 -6.42 -16.10
CA GLY A 621 -18.81 -7.86 -16.00
C GLY A 621 -19.24 -8.55 -17.31
N LYS A 622 -19.29 -7.81 -18.42
CA LYS A 622 -19.64 -8.35 -19.73
C LYS A 622 -18.54 -9.29 -20.23
N ARG A 623 -18.95 -10.45 -20.73
CA ARG A 623 -18.07 -11.43 -21.37
C ARG A 623 -18.29 -11.39 -22.87
N GLY A 624 -17.21 -11.41 -23.63
CA GLY A 624 -17.23 -11.58 -25.07
C GLY A 624 -17.32 -13.04 -25.50
N GLU A 625 -17.25 -13.23 -26.81
CA GLU A 625 -17.36 -14.53 -27.45
C GLU A 625 -16.20 -15.47 -27.07
N PRO A 626 -16.45 -16.80 -27.05
CA PRO A 626 -15.40 -17.80 -26.84
C PRO A 626 -14.28 -17.68 -27.88
N THR A 627 -13.03 -17.79 -27.45
CA THR A 627 -11.83 -17.75 -28.30
C THR A 627 -10.70 -18.63 -27.75
N ASP A 628 -9.80 -19.05 -28.61
CA ASP A 628 -8.54 -19.73 -28.25
C ASP A 628 -7.41 -18.75 -27.91
N ARG A 629 -7.56 -17.48 -28.31
CA ARG A 629 -6.54 -16.46 -28.13
C ARG A 629 -7.17 -15.10 -27.85
N ILE A 630 -6.66 -14.42 -26.82
CA ILE A 630 -7.01 -13.04 -26.51
C ILE A 630 -5.76 -12.19 -26.77
N ASP A 631 -5.82 -11.34 -27.79
CA ASP A 631 -4.75 -10.39 -28.09
C ASP A 631 -4.85 -9.16 -27.19
N LEU A 632 -3.72 -8.79 -26.57
CA LEU A 632 -3.62 -7.62 -25.71
C LEU A 632 -2.86 -6.50 -26.44
N SER A 633 -3.35 -5.26 -26.32
CA SER A 633 -2.58 -4.10 -26.78
C SER A 633 -1.38 -3.87 -25.85
N ARG A 634 -0.35 -3.16 -26.35
CA ARG A 634 0.87 -2.86 -25.57
C ARG A 634 0.63 -2.29 -24.16
N PRO A 635 -0.31 -1.36 -23.92
CA PRO A 635 -0.57 -0.84 -22.56
C PRO A 635 -1.44 -1.75 -21.69
N SER A 636 -1.79 -2.95 -22.15
CA SER A 636 -2.76 -3.82 -21.48
C SER A 636 -2.11 -4.92 -20.64
N LEU A 637 -2.75 -5.24 -19.52
CA LEU A 637 -2.46 -6.40 -18.66
C LEU A 637 -3.65 -7.34 -18.59
N VAL A 638 -3.39 -8.59 -18.23
CA VAL A 638 -4.43 -9.58 -17.95
C VAL A 638 -4.93 -9.43 -16.52
N PHE A 639 -6.22 -9.68 -16.32
CA PHE A 639 -6.84 -9.85 -15.01
C PHE A 639 -7.72 -11.11 -14.99
N SER A 640 -7.50 -12.00 -14.03
CA SER A 640 -8.38 -13.16 -13.82
C SER A 640 -9.79 -12.75 -13.43
N TYR A 641 -10.78 -13.09 -14.26
CA TYR A 641 -12.18 -12.75 -14.04
C TYR A 641 -13.06 -14.01 -14.00
N ASP A 642 -13.53 -14.39 -12.82
CA ASP A 642 -14.49 -15.47 -12.56
C ASP A 642 -14.37 -16.72 -13.47
N HIS A 643 -13.22 -17.41 -13.36
CA HIS A 643 -12.99 -18.67 -14.08
C HIS A 643 -14.04 -19.73 -13.71
N ARG A 644 -14.35 -20.66 -14.62
CA ARG A 644 -15.29 -21.77 -14.42
C ARG A 644 -14.62 -23.09 -14.74
N VAL A 645 -14.43 -23.94 -13.74
CA VAL A 645 -13.82 -25.27 -13.92
C VAL A 645 -14.83 -26.35 -13.57
N ARG A 646 -15.21 -27.16 -14.56
CA ARG A 646 -15.99 -28.37 -14.38
C ARG A 646 -15.03 -29.55 -14.18
N VAL A 647 -15.18 -30.28 -13.08
CA VAL A 647 -14.39 -31.49 -12.81
C VAL A 647 -15.29 -32.71 -12.96
N ILE A 648 -14.89 -33.63 -13.84
CA ILE A 648 -15.54 -34.92 -14.05
C ILE A 648 -14.73 -35.99 -13.31
N GLY A 649 -15.38 -36.81 -12.52
CA GLY A 649 -14.77 -37.97 -11.88
C GLY A 649 -15.79 -39.10 -11.81
N GLU A 650 -15.33 -40.34 -11.94
CA GLU A 650 -16.14 -41.50 -11.58
C GLU A 650 -16.16 -41.61 -10.06
N GLY A 651 -17.35 -41.51 -9.46
CA GLY A 651 -17.54 -41.72 -8.03
C GLY A 651 -17.03 -43.11 -7.62
N ALA A 652 -16.52 -43.19 -6.39
CA ALA A 652 -16.06 -44.45 -5.79
C ALA A 652 -17.15 -45.52 -5.78
#